data_AF-A0A373Q1P7-F1
#
_entry.id   AF-A0A373Q1P7-F1
#
_cell.length_a   1.000
_cell.length_b   1.000
_cell.length_c   1.000
_cell.angle_alpha   90.00
_cell.angle_beta   90.00
_cell.angle_gamma   90.00
#
_symmetry.space_group_name_H-M   'P 1'
#
loop_
_entity.id
_entity.type
_entity.pdbx_description
1 polymer ?
#
loop_
_entity_poly.entity_id
_entity_poly.type
_entity_poly.pdbx_seq_one_letter_code
_entity_poly.pdbx_strand_id
1 'polypeptide(L)'
;MAIIKMIKNPPKTKSNLKKLMNYITQPAKTRPDLVGGFNCDWEQAFNEFNDVKMEFDKEDGIQARHMVMSFDVNDDVTVELAKQIGDELLQHKLFENFQVVYAVHKDKDHVHIHFCINSVNLENGKRWHQTSADLKSLKIRSNDLCRKYNLSEIELNQDKGSRTDSEINNRFESWKYELYLAAVNSSRRASSIDEFKSVMNELGYTVDWEDNKKYITFTTPNEQKCRNRKMYPKYLFTKENLQKQFQDNSTTYSPEELKKIQKQFIDRVKSVEQQYPLSYIVSNDEKQTSMKYEKWYDRNREYLIDDDKYDVYKSLGYALKYSTSRDEFVSKLNKNGMNAEFDDETNITVFESKQGIEYGNYEMYQGEKYSPSELEKVFVKNRTEKDFYSSYWDCVKKSKSMKDFQEMMRDKGYGYSYENDKYIFFSCDNSTVINSQRIDDKVLQCFENKMNIYLSRIKWQSQTIDDFIEKLNKSGCSISTIAGKTVFKMGGYFFVNDDFQINSIKKDLNRRSDIKELMKAVGHSKMYALSKASFIHQLEEQGYKVEWNNDNILFILPNGKSYLNTELNPKADWFNVQTIEKQIHINLDRYIKNLMRQVHSTMDFVELLKSEQSNITGVTSSETMTKHDIEEILKDVELDFRSLNEYYDLKNDKTELQNAIWQCSRCSLSKDDFILKMEQLGYKVEWEKTVEYDTVENENTNVSVGSTTFSTDEDLKYDSKIVFTTPFGNKFNNKDFKRPDLYSSDALLKKFQNNNVMNDFDILISFLRLFNSNDRTPVSSAMSLVGSDLNGEKLKEFMYHFEQGTASIYNKNLNNDLSM
;
A
#
# COMPACT_ATOMS: atom_id res chain seq x y z
N MET A 1 3.49 4.77 13.23
CA MET A 1 2.66 5.27 12.14
C MET A 1 3.31 4.78 10.85
N ALA A 2 2.55 4.55 9.78
CA ALA A 2 3.13 4.05 8.54
C ALA A 2 3.97 5.11 7.80
N ILE A 3 5.29 4.96 7.75
CA ILE A 3 6.23 5.96 7.20
C ILE A 3 6.79 5.51 5.85
N ILE A 4 6.68 6.37 4.83
CA ILE A 4 7.38 6.22 3.54
C ILE A 4 8.66 7.07 3.51
N LYS A 5 9.79 6.45 3.16
CA LYS A 5 11.10 7.10 3.05
C LYS A 5 11.86 6.67 1.79
N MET A 6 12.45 7.65 1.10
CA MET A 6 13.43 7.42 0.03
C MET A 6 14.84 7.34 0.62
N ILE A 7 15.62 6.34 0.22
CA ILE A 7 17.01 6.17 0.68
C ILE A 7 17.93 7.10 -0.11
N LYS A 8 18.78 7.86 0.62
CA LYS A 8 19.60 8.96 0.06
C LYS A 8 20.66 8.51 -0.95
N ASN A 9 21.15 7.27 -0.84
CA ASN A 9 22.26 6.74 -1.64
C ASN A 9 21.74 5.72 -2.66
N PRO A 10 21.36 6.14 -3.87
CA PRO A 10 20.90 5.22 -4.88
C PRO A 10 22.06 4.46 -5.55
N PRO A 11 21.84 3.23 -6.04
CA PRO A 11 22.84 2.49 -6.78
C PRO A 11 23.21 3.21 -8.08
N LYS A 12 24.51 3.39 -8.33
CA LYS A 12 25.06 4.06 -9.53
C LYS A 12 25.77 3.12 -10.51
N THR A 13 25.87 1.84 -10.17
CA THR A 13 26.53 0.81 -10.98
C THR A 13 25.67 -0.46 -11.00
N LYS A 14 25.81 -1.29 -12.05
CA LYS A 14 25.12 -2.59 -12.14
C LYS A 14 25.42 -3.48 -10.92
N SER A 15 26.66 -3.46 -10.42
CA SER A 15 27.03 -4.19 -9.19
C SER A 15 26.26 -3.68 -7.96
N ASN A 16 26.13 -2.36 -7.78
CA ASN A 16 25.38 -1.81 -6.65
C ASN A 16 23.87 -2.08 -6.77
N LEU A 17 23.32 -2.11 -7.98
CA LEU A 17 21.94 -2.54 -8.23
C LEU A 17 21.73 -4.00 -7.80
N LYS A 18 22.61 -4.91 -8.24
CA LYS A 18 22.55 -6.33 -7.86
C LYS A 18 22.67 -6.53 -6.35
N LYS A 19 23.57 -5.79 -5.71
CA LYS A 19 23.71 -5.79 -4.23
C LYS A 19 22.43 -5.34 -3.53
N LEU A 20 21.76 -4.30 -4.04
CA LEU A 20 20.49 -3.83 -3.48
C LEU A 20 19.38 -4.89 -3.63
N MET A 21 19.23 -5.48 -4.81
CA MET A 21 18.23 -6.52 -5.07
C MET A 21 18.46 -7.74 -4.15
N ASN A 22 19.68 -8.25 -4.08
CA ASN A 22 20.04 -9.35 -3.17
C ASN A 22 19.82 -9.00 -1.69
N TYR A 23 20.04 -7.73 -1.31
CA TYR A 23 19.81 -7.28 0.06
C TYR A 23 18.32 -7.28 0.41
N ILE A 24 17.44 -6.83 -0.50
CA ILE A 24 16.01 -6.79 -0.24
C ILE A 24 15.35 -8.17 -0.35
N THR A 25 15.89 -9.10 -1.14
CA THR A 25 15.35 -10.48 -1.25
C THR A 25 16.06 -11.49 -0.35
N GLN A 26 16.85 -11.03 0.62
CA GLN A 26 17.66 -11.90 1.47
C GLN A 26 16.78 -12.89 2.29
N PRO A 27 16.98 -14.21 2.16
CA PRO A 27 16.13 -15.22 2.82
C PRO A 27 16.05 -15.12 4.36
N ALA A 28 17.07 -14.53 5.00
CA ALA A 28 17.08 -14.31 6.45
C ALA A 28 16.06 -13.24 6.91
N LYS A 29 15.54 -12.43 5.98
CA LYS A 29 14.66 -11.28 6.28
C LYS A 29 13.27 -11.42 5.67
N THR A 30 13.14 -12.26 4.64
CA THR A 30 11.93 -12.45 3.84
C THR A 30 11.87 -13.88 3.27
N ARG A 31 10.71 -14.27 2.73
CA ARG A 31 10.48 -15.56 2.06
C ARG A 31 10.03 -15.31 0.60
N PRO A 32 10.24 -16.21 -0.37
CA PRO A 32 9.86 -15.97 -1.77
C PRO A 32 8.40 -15.53 -2.01
N ASP A 33 7.43 -16.05 -1.25
CA ASP A 33 6.01 -15.63 -1.31
C ASP A 33 5.78 -14.17 -0.86
N LEU A 34 6.73 -13.57 -0.14
CA LEU A 34 6.72 -12.20 0.36
C LEU A 34 7.47 -11.21 -0.55
N VAL A 35 8.01 -11.70 -1.67
CA VAL A 35 8.64 -10.89 -2.72
C VAL A 35 7.62 -10.66 -3.84
N GLY A 36 7.73 -9.53 -4.53
CA GLY A 36 6.86 -9.22 -5.67
C GLY A 36 7.57 -8.36 -6.70
N GLY A 37 7.11 -8.50 -7.95
CA GLY A 37 7.51 -7.69 -9.09
C GLY A 37 6.32 -6.88 -9.62
N PHE A 38 6.58 -5.66 -10.08
CA PHE A 38 5.61 -4.80 -10.75
C PHE A 38 6.20 -4.34 -12.07
N ASN A 39 5.53 -4.65 -13.17
CA ASN A 39 6.04 -4.53 -14.54
C ASN A 39 7.37 -5.29 -14.81
N CYS A 40 7.69 -6.28 -13.99
CA CYS A 40 8.83 -7.18 -14.18
C CYS A 40 8.60 -8.48 -13.40
N ASP A 41 9.24 -9.56 -13.82
CA ASP A 41 9.40 -10.73 -12.96
C ASP A 41 10.50 -10.46 -11.92
N TRP A 42 10.23 -10.70 -10.64
CA TRP A 42 11.18 -10.37 -9.57
C TRP A 42 12.43 -11.24 -9.63
N GLU A 43 12.33 -12.47 -10.13
CA GLU A 43 13.47 -13.38 -10.30
C GLU A 43 14.42 -12.89 -11.40
N GLN A 44 13.87 -12.27 -12.44
CA GLN A 44 14.60 -11.77 -13.61
C GLN A 44 14.84 -10.25 -13.60
N ALA A 45 14.33 -9.53 -12.60
CA ALA A 45 14.31 -8.08 -12.59
C ALA A 45 15.68 -7.42 -12.75
N PHE A 46 16.78 -8.05 -12.31
CA PHE A 46 18.11 -7.51 -12.57
C PHE A 46 18.42 -7.43 -14.07
N ASN A 47 18.08 -8.48 -14.82
CA ASN A 47 18.29 -8.54 -16.26
C ASN A 47 17.32 -7.59 -16.96
N GLU A 48 16.02 -7.69 -16.67
CA GLU A 48 15.00 -6.83 -17.28
C GLU A 48 15.26 -5.34 -17.04
N PHE A 49 15.71 -4.95 -15.84
CA PHE A 49 16.06 -3.56 -15.55
C PHE A 49 17.22 -3.08 -16.42
N ASN A 50 18.19 -3.95 -16.72
CA ASN A 50 19.33 -3.62 -17.56
C ASN A 50 18.92 -3.59 -19.04
N ASP A 51 18.04 -4.48 -19.49
CA ASP A 51 17.55 -4.54 -20.86
C ASP A 51 16.83 -3.23 -21.23
N VAL A 52 15.93 -2.74 -20.37
CA VAL A 52 15.27 -1.44 -20.56
C VAL A 52 16.29 -0.29 -20.61
N LYS A 53 17.36 -0.34 -19.79
CA LYS A 53 18.40 0.70 -19.83
C LYS A 53 19.21 0.64 -21.12
N MET A 54 19.49 -0.55 -21.63
CA MET A 54 20.20 -0.75 -22.89
C MET A 54 19.35 -0.25 -24.07
N GLU A 55 18.05 -0.58 -24.09
CA GLU A 55 17.12 -0.16 -25.13
C GLU A 55 17.03 1.38 -25.26
N PHE A 56 17.09 2.10 -24.14
CA PHE A 56 17.03 3.56 -24.11
C PHE A 56 18.39 4.26 -23.95
N ASP A 57 19.50 3.56 -24.15
CA ASP A 57 20.88 4.09 -24.01
C ASP A 57 21.15 4.82 -22.67
N LYS A 58 20.66 4.27 -21.56
CA LYS A 58 20.66 4.88 -20.20
C LYS A 58 21.30 3.99 -19.14
N GLU A 59 22.33 3.26 -19.53
CA GLU A 59 23.11 2.39 -18.64
C GLU A 59 23.97 3.16 -17.63
N ASP A 60 24.16 4.47 -17.81
CA ASP A 60 24.94 5.34 -16.95
C ASP A 60 24.12 5.97 -15.81
N GLY A 61 24.83 6.52 -14.82
CA GLY A 61 24.22 7.27 -13.73
C GLY A 61 23.45 6.38 -12.74
N ILE A 62 22.33 6.89 -12.22
CA ILE A 62 21.56 6.18 -11.21
C ILE A 62 20.83 4.99 -11.84
N GLN A 63 20.98 3.81 -11.26
CA GLN A 63 20.46 2.53 -11.77
C GLN A 63 19.08 2.17 -11.20
N ALA A 64 18.78 2.59 -9.97
CA ALA A 64 17.50 2.39 -9.32
C ALA A 64 17.27 3.41 -8.20
N ARG A 65 16.04 3.49 -7.69
CA ARG A 65 15.72 4.15 -6.42
C ARG A 65 15.29 3.11 -5.39
N HIS A 66 15.72 3.32 -4.14
CA HIS A 66 15.34 2.49 -3.01
C HIS A 66 14.36 3.24 -2.12
N MET A 67 13.19 2.67 -1.92
CA MET A 67 12.13 3.20 -1.06
C MET A 67 11.81 2.19 0.03
N VAL A 68 11.41 2.68 1.21
CA VAL A 68 10.96 1.85 2.33
C VAL A 68 9.62 2.37 2.83
N MET A 69 8.70 1.45 3.11
CA MET A 69 7.46 1.69 3.85
C MET A 69 7.50 0.89 5.15
N SER A 70 7.53 1.56 6.30
CA SER A 70 7.53 0.91 7.63
C SER A 70 6.18 1.12 8.31
N PHE A 71 5.62 0.09 8.95
CA PHE A 71 4.37 0.19 9.73
C PHE A 71 4.63 0.56 11.20
N ASP A 72 3.59 0.96 11.95
CA ASP A 72 3.74 1.16 13.40
C ASP A 72 4.03 -0.18 14.09
N VAL A 73 4.84 -0.16 15.15
CA VAL A 73 5.09 -1.35 15.99
C VAL A 73 3.84 -1.79 16.74
N ASN A 74 2.90 -0.88 16.99
CA ASN A 74 1.63 -1.15 17.66
C ASN A 74 0.52 -1.59 16.69
N ASP A 75 0.74 -1.50 15.38
CA ASP A 75 -0.23 -2.00 14.41
C ASP A 75 -0.06 -3.51 14.24
N ASP A 76 -1.16 -4.26 14.33
CA ASP A 76 -1.16 -5.72 14.10
C ASP A 76 -1.11 -6.03 12.59
N VAL A 77 0.05 -5.77 11.97
CA VAL A 77 0.28 -5.98 10.54
C VAL A 77 0.92 -7.34 10.30
N THR A 78 0.19 -8.24 9.65
CA THR A 78 0.76 -9.50 9.15
C THR A 78 1.61 -9.25 7.91
N VAL A 79 2.54 -10.16 7.61
CA VAL A 79 3.43 -10.03 6.43
C VAL A 79 2.66 -10.18 5.11
N GLU A 80 1.58 -10.96 5.13
CA GLU A 80 0.65 -11.13 4.01
C GLU A 80 -0.14 -9.83 3.75
N LEU A 81 -0.62 -9.19 4.82
CA LEU A 81 -1.30 -7.90 4.71
C LEU A 81 -0.33 -6.80 4.23
N ALA A 82 0.90 -6.77 4.73
CA ALA A 82 1.92 -5.86 4.25
C ALA A 82 2.21 -6.07 2.75
N LYS A 83 2.28 -7.32 2.28
CA LYS A 83 2.44 -7.62 0.85
C LYS A 83 1.26 -7.07 0.03
N GLN A 84 0.03 -7.32 0.46
CA GLN A 84 -1.18 -6.80 -0.18
C GLN A 84 -1.19 -5.26 -0.23
N ILE A 85 -0.76 -4.59 0.84
CA ILE A 85 -0.61 -3.13 0.87
C ILE A 85 0.48 -2.66 -0.11
N GLY A 86 1.59 -3.39 -0.21
CA GLY A 86 2.66 -3.14 -1.18
C GLY A 86 2.17 -3.19 -2.62
N ASP A 87 1.44 -4.24 -2.99
CA ASP A 87 0.84 -4.40 -4.32
C ASP A 87 -0.14 -3.27 -4.65
N GLU A 88 -0.99 -2.87 -3.70
CA GLU A 88 -1.93 -1.77 -3.89
C GLU A 88 -1.24 -0.39 -3.94
N LEU A 89 -0.14 -0.20 -3.22
CA LEU A 89 0.61 1.06 -3.25
C LEU A 89 1.25 1.29 -4.62
N LEU A 90 1.72 0.24 -5.27
CA LEU A 90 2.35 0.29 -6.60
C LEU A 90 1.38 0.68 -7.72
N GLN A 91 0.06 0.60 -7.49
CA GLN A 91 -0.96 1.13 -8.40
C GLN A 91 -1.01 2.67 -8.45
N HIS A 92 -0.20 3.37 -7.65
CA HIS A 92 -0.10 4.82 -7.69
C HIS A 92 0.59 5.30 -8.97
N LYS A 93 0.06 6.36 -9.62
CA LYS A 93 0.58 6.96 -10.87
C LYS A 93 2.09 7.26 -10.92
N LEU A 94 2.74 7.36 -9.76
CA LEU A 94 4.19 7.60 -9.69
C LEU A 94 5.00 6.41 -10.21
N PHE A 95 4.46 5.20 -10.12
CA PHE A 95 5.10 3.96 -10.58
C PHE A 95 4.67 3.55 -11.99
N GLU A 96 3.80 4.33 -12.64
CA GLU A 96 3.29 4.04 -13.98
C GLU A 96 4.44 3.77 -14.96
N ASN A 97 4.43 2.58 -15.55
CA ASN A 97 5.42 2.10 -16.51
C ASN A 97 6.87 2.12 -15.98
N PHE A 98 7.04 2.02 -14.66
CA PHE A 98 8.32 1.69 -14.04
C PHE A 98 8.31 0.25 -13.56
N GLN A 99 9.45 -0.41 -13.71
CA GLN A 99 9.66 -1.74 -13.16
C GLN A 99 10.07 -1.63 -11.69
N VAL A 100 9.48 -2.44 -10.81
CA VAL A 100 9.77 -2.42 -9.36
C VAL A 100 9.84 -3.83 -8.82
N VAL A 101 10.88 -4.13 -8.05
CA VAL A 101 10.92 -5.30 -7.17
C VAL A 101 10.74 -4.85 -5.74
N TYR A 102 9.90 -5.54 -4.98
CA TYR A 102 9.72 -5.25 -3.58
C TYR A 102 9.71 -6.53 -2.72
N ALA A 103 10.02 -6.38 -1.45
CA ALA A 103 10.04 -7.48 -0.49
C ALA A 103 9.59 -7.02 0.90
N VAL A 104 8.77 -7.84 1.56
CA VAL A 104 8.32 -7.61 2.93
C VAL A 104 9.32 -8.21 3.92
N HIS A 105 9.80 -7.39 4.86
CA HIS A 105 10.76 -7.76 5.90
C HIS A 105 10.09 -7.81 7.28
N LYS A 106 10.52 -8.80 8.09
CA LYS A 106 10.11 -8.96 9.50
C LYS A 106 11.33 -9.15 10.42
N ASP A 107 12.51 -8.69 10.01
CA ASP A 107 13.77 -8.82 10.75
C ASP A 107 13.94 -7.76 11.87
N LYS A 108 12.93 -6.92 12.09
CA LYS A 108 12.87 -5.88 13.12
C LYS A 108 11.55 -5.95 13.87
N ASP A 109 11.45 -5.17 14.96
CA ASP A 109 10.25 -5.07 15.81
C ASP A 109 8.98 -4.66 15.04
N HIS A 110 9.11 -4.09 13.84
CA HIS A 110 7.99 -3.72 12.98
C HIS A 110 8.14 -4.30 11.57
N VAL A 111 7.01 -4.65 10.96
CA VAL A 111 6.94 -5.04 9.55
C VAL A 111 7.28 -3.83 8.66
N HIS A 112 8.03 -4.06 7.60
CA HIS A 112 8.35 -3.03 6.62
C HIS A 112 8.57 -3.63 5.24
N ILE A 113 8.43 -2.79 4.22
CA ILE A 113 8.52 -3.17 2.81
C ILE A 113 9.64 -2.37 2.16
N HIS A 114 10.55 -3.06 1.48
CA HIS A 114 11.57 -2.43 0.65
C HIS A 114 11.18 -2.50 -0.81
N PHE A 115 11.36 -1.40 -1.55
CA PHE A 115 11.11 -1.31 -2.99
C PHE A 115 12.36 -0.86 -3.74
N CYS A 116 12.78 -1.63 -4.74
CA CYS A 116 13.82 -1.29 -5.71
C CYS A 116 13.17 -0.94 -7.04
N ILE A 117 13.17 0.35 -7.37
CA ILE A 117 12.47 0.94 -8.51
C ILE A 117 13.47 1.20 -9.64
N ASN A 118 13.21 0.72 -10.85
CA ASN A 118 14.06 0.98 -12.00
C ASN A 118 14.21 2.49 -12.23
N SER A 119 15.42 2.95 -12.56
CA SER A 119 15.65 4.37 -12.81
C SER A 119 15.14 4.85 -14.16
N VAL A 120 14.72 3.95 -15.05
CA VAL A 120 14.26 4.22 -16.41
C VAL A 120 12.86 3.64 -16.58
N ASN A 121 11.97 4.43 -17.16
CA ASN A 121 10.61 4.04 -17.50
C ASN A 121 10.62 3.11 -18.72
N LEU A 122 9.87 2.00 -18.67
CA LEU A 122 9.91 0.94 -19.68
C LEU A 122 9.27 1.33 -21.02
N GLU A 123 8.39 2.33 -21.06
CA GLU A 123 7.74 2.76 -22.31
C GLU A 123 8.40 3.98 -22.94
N ASN A 124 8.71 5.00 -22.13
CA ASN A 124 9.14 6.30 -22.63
C ASN A 124 10.62 6.60 -22.37
N GLY A 125 11.33 5.69 -21.71
CA GLY A 125 12.75 5.83 -21.37
C GLY A 125 13.07 6.97 -20.41
N LYS A 126 12.10 7.74 -19.90
CA LYS A 126 12.39 8.86 -18.99
C LYS A 126 12.95 8.33 -17.68
N ARG A 127 13.88 9.10 -17.09
CA ARG A 127 14.46 8.74 -15.80
C ARG A 127 13.47 9.04 -14.67
N TRP A 128 13.48 8.19 -13.63
CA TRP A 128 12.69 8.39 -12.43
C TRP A 128 12.89 9.80 -11.86
N HIS A 129 11.79 10.55 -11.77
CA HIS A 129 11.74 11.88 -11.19
C HIS A 129 10.59 11.96 -10.21
N GLN A 130 10.89 12.38 -8.98
CA GLN A 130 9.91 12.49 -7.91
C GLN A 130 10.05 13.87 -7.28
N THR A 131 8.98 14.67 -7.36
CA THR A 131 8.92 15.99 -6.74
C THR A 131 8.47 15.88 -5.28
N SER A 132 8.51 16.99 -4.53
CA SER A 132 7.94 17.02 -3.18
C SER A 132 6.42 16.81 -3.19
N ALA A 133 5.73 17.24 -4.26
CA ALA A 133 4.30 17.03 -4.43
C ALA A 133 3.97 15.55 -4.68
N ASP A 134 4.77 14.86 -5.51
CA ASP A 134 4.60 13.42 -5.78
C ASP A 134 4.80 12.58 -4.52
N LEU A 135 5.80 12.90 -3.70
CA LEU A 135 6.01 12.23 -2.42
C LEU A 135 4.86 12.49 -1.44
N LYS A 136 4.29 13.69 -1.44
CA LYS A 136 3.09 14.01 -0.65
C LYS A 136 1.88 13.20 -1.13
N SER A 137 1.68 13.10 -2.45
CA SER A 137 0.64 12.28 -3.06
C SER A 137 0.78 10.80 -2.67
N LEU A 138 2.00 10.27 -2.73
CA LEU A 138 2.28 8.88 -2.33
C LEU A 138 2.02 8.64 -0.84
N LYS A 139 2.36 9.60 0.03
CA LYS A 139 2.04 9.53 1.47
C LYS A 139 0.54 9.59 1.74
N ILE A 140 -0.22 10.39 0.97
CA ILE A 140 -1.69 10.40 1.06
C ILE A 140 -2.24 9.01 0.69
N ARG A 141 -1.77 8.43 -0.44
CA ARG A 141 -2.15 7.08 -0.85
C ARG A 141 -1.83 6.02 0.21
N SER A 142 -0.68 6.13 0.85
CA SER A 142 -0.28 5.29 1.99
C SER A 142 -1.25 5.40 3.15
N ASN A 143 -1.63 6.61 3.57
CA ASN A 143 -2.61 6.83 4.63
C ASN A 143 -3.98 6.25 4.26
N ASP A 144 -4.42 6.40 3.01
CA ASP A 144 -5.69 5.83 2.55
C ASP A 144 -5.68 4.29 2.63
N LEU A 145 -4.55 3.65 2.33
CA LEU A 145 -4.37 2.21 2.52
C LEU A 145 -4.37 1.81 3.99
N CYS A 146 -3.64 2.55 4.83
CA CYS A 146 -3.62 2.29 6.27
C CYS A 146 -5.03 2.40 6.84
N ARG A 147 -5.80 3.43 6.45
CA ARG A 147 -7.20 3.60 6.86
C ARG A 147 -8.10 2.47 6.38
N LYS A 148 -7.94 2.04 5.12
CA LYS A 148 -8.69 0.90 4.54
C LYS A 148 -8.50 -0.38 5.35
N TYR A 149 -7.31 -0.60 5.87
CA TYR A 149 -6.93 -1.78 6.64
C TYR A 149 -6.89 -1.56 8.16
N ASN A 150 -7.45 -0.43 8.63
CA ASN A 150 -7.55 -0.09 10.05
C ASN A 150 -6.20 -0.03 10.80
N LEU A 151 -5.18 0.54 10.14
CA LEU A 151 -3.80 0.74 10.61
C LEU A 151 -3.50 2.22 10.90
N SER A 152 -2.43 2.51 11.65
CA SER A 152 -2.05 3.85 12.06
C SER A 152 -1.51 4.73 10.92
N GLU A 153 -2.14 5.89 10.72
CA GLU A 153 -1.78 6.88 9.69
C GLU A 153 -0.65 7.82 10.15
N ILE A 154 0.06 8.43 9.20
CA ILE A 154 0.98 9.55 9.50
C ILE A 154 0.28 10.90 9.39
N GLU A 155 0.60 11.82 10.30
CA GLU A 155 0.20 13.23 10.13
C GLU A 155 0.99 13.87 8.97
N LEU A 156 0.26 14.33 7.94
CA LEU A 156 0.84 14.95 6.75
C LEU A 156 1.29 16.41 6.98
N ASN A 157 1.11 16.94 8.20
CA ASN A 157 1.34 18.33 8.60
C ASN A 157 2.56 18.52 9.50
N GLN A 158 3.60 17.68 9.37
CA GLN A 158 4.93 18.09 9.82
C GLN A 158 5.65 18.77 8.66
N ASP A 159 5.64 20.10 8.69
CA ASP A 159 6.65 20.91 8.02
C ASP A 159 8.02 20.30 8.30
N LYS A 160 8.81 20.13 7.24
CA LYS A 160 10.18 19.61 7.34
C LYS A 160 10.97 20.46 8.32
N GLY A 161 11.21 19.92 9.52
CA GLY A 161 12.30 20.34 10.37
C GLY A 161 13.61 20.29 9.59
N SER A 162 14.30 21.43 9.58
CA SER A 162 15.74 21.64 9.39
C SER A 162 16.48 20.81 8.34
N ARG A 163 16.95 21.51 7.29
CA ARG A 163 18.25 21.19 6.69
C ARG A 163 19.29 21.21 7.83
N THR A 164 20.16 20.21 7.91
CA THR A 164 21.17 20.12 8.97
C THR A 164 22.16 21.28 8.89
N ASP A 165 22.51 21.87 10.04
CA ASP A 165 23.39 23.03 10.19
C ASP A 165 24.77 22.87 9.51
N SER A 166 25.22 21.61 9.36
CA SER A 166 26.43 21.23 8.63
C SER A 166 26.44 21.61 7.13
N GLU A 167 25.28 21.71 6.47
CA GLU A 167 25.19 22.05 5.04
C GLU A 167 25.11 23.57 4.79
N ILE A 168 24.74 24.36 5.80
CA ILE A 168 24.68 25.82 5.74
C ILE A 168 26.07 26.41 6.06
N ASN A 169 26.74 25.90 7.09
CA ASN A 169 28.09 26.32 7.48
C ASN A 169 29.15 26.07 6.38
N ASN A 170 28.91 25.14 5.45
CA ASN A 170 29.81 24.86 4.33
C ASN A 170 29.61 25.78 3.11
N ARG A 171 28.63 26.70 3.09
CA ARG A 171 28.36 27.54 1.89
C ARG A 171 29.17 28.84 1.81
N PHE A 172 29.70 29.32 2.92
CA PHE A 172 30.57 30.50 2.97
C PHE A 172 31.92 30.11 3.55
N GLU A 173 32.76 29.49 2.72
CA GLU A 173 34.20 29.47 2.99
C GLU A 173 34.62 30.93 3.25
N SER A 174 35.16 31.22 4.44
CA SER A 174 35.41 32.57 4.97
C SER A 174 35.97 33.56 3.93
N TRP A 175 36.90 33.12 3.07
CA TRP A 175 37.53 33.94 2.03
C TRP A 175 36.59 34.42 0.90
N LYS A 176 35.52 33.68 0.57
CA LYS A 176 34.54 34.08 -0.46
C LYS A 176 33.62 35.20 0.04
N TYR A 177 33.33 35.20 1.35
CA TYR A 177 32.55 36.25 1.98
C TYR A 177 33.33 37.57 2.06
N GLU A 178 34.61 37.49 2.41
CA GLU A 178 35.53 38.63 2.38
C GLU A 178 35.66 39.24 0.98
N LEU A 179 35.78 38.40 -0.04
CA LEU A 179 35.78 38.82 -1.44
C LEU A 179 34.45 39.48 -1.85
N TYR A 180 33.31 38.98 -1.35
CA TYR A 180 31.99 39.58 -1.59
C TYR A 180 31.91 41.00 -1.03
N LEU A 181 32.34 41.19 0.22
CA LEU A 181 32.33 42.49 0.89
C LEU A 181 33.23 43.49 0.18
N ALA A 182 34.45 43.08 -0.19
CA ALA A 182 35.38 43.92 -0.94
C ALA A 182 34.78 44.36 -2.28
N ALA A 183 34.19 43.43 -3.04
CA ALA A 183 33.62 43.72 -4.35
C ALA A 183 32.40 44.65 -4.30
N VAL A 184 31.46 44.45 -3.36
CA VAL A 184 30.27 45.32 -3.23
C VAL A 184 30.64 46.72 -2.76
N ASN A 185 31.54 46.83 -1.79
CA ASN A 185 31.94 48.12 -1.24
C ASN A 185 32.74 48.95 -2.24
N SER A 186 33.60 48.29 -3.01
CA SER A 186 34.37 48.93 -4.07
C SER A 186 33.46 49.35 -5.23
N SER A 187 32.47 48.55 -5.60
CA SER A 187 31.59 48.89 -6.72
C SER A 187 30.68 50.09 -6.44
N ARG A 188 30.27 50.29 -5.18
CA ARG A 188 29.50 51.47 -4.73
C ARG A 188 30.28 52.77 -4.78
N ARG A 189 31.60 52.70 -4.86
CA ARG A 189 32.50 53.85 -4.75
C ARG A 189 33.27 54.11 -6.04
N ALA A 190 33.05 53.32 -7.09
CA ALA A 190 33.73 53.50 -8.38
C ALA A 190 32.78 54.07 -9.42
N SER A 191 33.27 54.98 -10.27
CA SER A 191 32.51 55.54 -11.40
C SER A 191 32.90 54.95 -12.76
N SER A 192 33.94 54.11 -12.78
CA SER A 192 34.39 53.38 -13.97
C SER A 192 34.96 52.01 -13.61
N ILE A 193 35.14 51.16 -14.63
CA ILE A 193 35.78 49.84 -14.47
C ILE A 193 37.20 50.01 -13.94
N ASP A 194 37.95 51.02 -14.40
CA ASP A 194 39.33 51.24 -13.99
C ASP A 194 39.43 51.75 -12.55
N GLU A 195 38.49 52.61 -12.13
CA GLU A 195 38.40 52.99 -10.72
C GLU A 195 38.02 51.81 -9.83
N PHE A 196 37.09 50.96 -10.28
CA PHE A 196 36.71 49.75 -9.54
C PHE A 196 37.91 48.79 -9.36
N LYS A 197 38.70 48.59 -10.42
CA LYS A 197 39.96 47.84 -10.35
C LYS A 197 40.94 48.49 -9.39
N SER A 198 41.08 49.82 -9.42
CA SER A 198 41.98 50.56 -8.54
C SER A 198 41.61 50.37 -7.06
N VAL A 199 40.34 50.57 -6.70
CA VAL A 199 39.87 50.41 -5.31
C VAL A 199 40.03 48.97 -4.84
N MET A 200 39.68 47.99 -5.67
CA MET A 200 39.88 46.57 -5.33
C MET A 200 41.36 46.22 -5.12
N ASN A 201 42.26 46.73 -5.99
CA ASN A 201 43.70 46.53 -5.88
C ASN A 201 44.26 47.16 -4.58
N GLU A 202 43.77 48.33 -4.18
CA GLU A 202 44.18 48.97 -2.93
C GLU A 202 43.75 48.20 -1.67
N LEU A 203 42.74 47.34 -1.78
CA LEU A 203 42.31 46.41 -0.74
C LEU A 203 43.02 45.04 -0.83
N GLY A 204 43.95 44.87 -1.79
CA GLY A 204 44.71 43.63 -2.02
C GLY A 204 44.04 42.62 -2.95
N TYR A 205 42.95 42.98 -3.64
CA TYR A 205 42.24 42.10 -4.58
C TYR A 205 42.50 42.49 -6.03
N THR A 206 42.85 41.53 -6.88
CA THR A 206 43.03 41.78 -8.32
C THR A 206 41.76 41.45 -9.10
N VAL A 207 41.41 42.29 -10.09
CA VAL A 207 40.21 42.11 -10.91
C VAL A 207 40.56 42.03 -12.40
N ASP A 208 40.43 40.84 -12.96
CA ASP A 208 40.55 40.59 -14.40
C ASP A 208 39.20 40.87 -15.07
N TRP A 209 39.08 42.05 -15.65
CA TRP A 209 37.92 42.49 -16.43
C TRP A 209 38.37 42.99 -17.79
N GLU A 210 38.14 42.18 -18.82
CA GLU A 210 38.37 42.49 -20.23
C GLU A 210 37.07 42.29 -21.02
N ASP A 211 36.81 43.10 -22.04
CA ASP A 211 35.55 43.06 -22.79
C ASP A 211 35.35 41.77 -23.58
N ASN A 212 36.44 41.18 -24.09
CA ASN A 212 36.47 39.91 -24.82
C ASN A 212 36.26 38.66 -23.91
N LYS A 213 36.31 38.79 -22.57
CA LYS A 213 36.12 37.68 -21.63
C LYS A 213 34.67 37.65 -21.11
N LYS A 214 34.04 36.48 -21.15
CA LYS A 214 32.64 36.28 -20.69
C LYS A 214 32.42 36.54 -19.19
N TYR A 215 33.46 36.39 -18.36
CA TYR A 215 33.35 36.46 -16.91
C TYR A 215 34.44 37.37 -16.33
N ILE A 216 34.10 38.11 -15.28
CA ILE A 216 35.08 38.84 -14.47
C ILE A 216 35.70 37.83 -13.51
N THR A 217 37.02 37.85 -13.37
CA THR A 217 37.72 36.99 -12.40
C THR A 217 38.33 37.86 -11.31
N PHE A 218 38.00 37.54 -10.07
CA PHE A 218 38.57 38.17 -8.89
C PHE A 218 39.62 37.25 -8.31
N THR A 219 40.75 37.82 -7.87
CA THR A 219 41.81 37.10 -7.17
C THR A 219 41.98 37.72 -5.79
N THR A 220 41.89 36.93 -4.74
CA THR A 220 42.08 37.39 -3.36
C THR A 220 43.55 37.64 -3.05
N PRO A 221 43.89 38.34 -1.94
CA PRO A 221 45.27 38.50 -1.49
C PRO A 221 46.03 37.17 -1.33
N ASN A 222 45.31 36.09 -1.00
CA ASN A 222 45.85 34.74 -0.83
C ASN A 222 45.78 33.90 -2.13
N GLU A 223 45.80 34.56 -3.29
CA GLU A 223 45.82 33.97 -4.64
C GLU A 223 44.60 33.12 -5.04
N GLN A 224 43.51 33.14 -4.27
CA GLN A 224 42.32 32.36 -4.60
C GLN A 224 41.51 33.07 -5.69
N LYS A 225 41.22 32.35 -6.77
CA LYS A 225 40.49 32.90 -7.92
C LYS A 225 39.01 32.54 -7.88
N CYS A 226 38.15 33.55 -7.97
CA CYS A 226 36.70 33.40 -8.08
C CYS A 226 36.17 34.14 -9.31
N ARG A 227 35.45 33.43 -10.18
CA ARG A 227 34.72 34.06 -11.28
C ARG A 227 33.42 34.65 -10.77
N ASN A 228 32.99 35.79 -11.27
CA ASN A 228 31.73 36.44 -10.89
C ASN A 228 30.51 35.51 -10.92
N ARG A 229 30.42 34.55 -11.87
CA ARG A 229 29.34 33.54 -11.91
C ARG A 229 29.28 32.59 -10.70
N LYS A 230 30.37 32.51 -9.93
CA LYS A 230 30.51 31.71 -8.70
C LYS A 230 30.35 32.57 -7.43
N MET A 231 30.20 33.89 -7.56
CA MET A 231 29.88 34.81 -6.47
C MET A 231 28.38 34.74 -6.15
N TYR A 232 28.01 34.90 -4.88
CA TYR A 232 26.63 35.00 -4.45
C TYR A 232 26.38 36.34 -3.76
N PRO A 233 25.26 37.03 -4.03
CA PRO A 233 24.29 36.77 -5.09
C PRO A 233 24.85 37.06 -6.50
N LYS A 234 24.64 36.15 -7.45
CA LYS A 234 25.26 36.22 -8.80
C LYS A 234 24.92 37.47 -9.59
N TYR A 235 23.69 37.98 -9.46
CA TYR A 235 23.22 39.10 -10.28
C TYR A 235 23.94 40.41 -9.94
N LEU A 236 24.42 40.60 -8.70
CA LEU A 236 25.14 41.83 -8.33
C LEU A 236 26.45 41.99 -9.09
N PHE A 237 27.06 40.88 -9.51
CA PHE A 237 28.40 40.85 -10.10
C PHE A 237 28.38 40.60 -11.61
N THR A 238 27.23 40.74 -12.27
CA THR A 238 27.20 40.74 -13.74
C THR A 238 27.89 42.00 -14.25
N LYS A 239 28.53 41.91 -15.43
CA LYS A 239 29.19 43.07 -16.06
C LYS A 239 28.21 44.23 -16.23
N GLU A 240 27.02 43.93 -16.70
CA GLU A 240 25.92 44.88 -16.92
C GLU A 240 25.53 45.62 -15.64
N ASN A 241 25.32 44.90 -14.52
CA ASN A 241 24.89 45.54 -13.28
C ASN A 241 26.01 46.35 -12.62
N LEU A 242 27.26 45.87 -12.70
CA LEU A 242 28.41 46.63 -12.20
C LEU A 242 28.65 47.89 -13.05
N GLN A 243 28.56 47.81 -14.39
CA GLN A 243 28.64 48.97 -15.27
C GLN A 243 27.51 49.97 -15.01
N LYS A 244 26.28 49.47 -14.79
CA LYS A 244 25.15 50.32 -14.41
C LYS A 244 25.39 51.02 -13.07
N GLN A 245 25.91 50.30 -12.07
CA GLN A 245 26.26 50.90 -10.78
C GLN A 245 27.32 52.01 -10.96
N PHE A 246 28.32 51.81 -11.81
CA PHE A 246 29.33 52.82 -12.08
C PHE A 246 28.74 54.06 -12.76
N GLN A 247 27.83 53.86 -13.72
CA GLN A 247 27.11 54.95 -14.37
C GLN A 247 26.24 55.73 -13.37
N ASP A 248 25.52 55.02 -12.50
CA ASP A 248 24.69 55.62 -11.45
C ASP A 248 25.56 56.42 -10.46
N ASN A 249 26.75 55.93 -10.10
CA ASN A 249 27.68 56.66 -9.24
C ASN A 249 28.24 57.91 -9.94
N SER A 250 28.60 57.82 -11.23
CA SER A 250 29.14 58.93 -12.03
C SER A 250 28.14 60.09 -12.21
N THR A 251 26.85 59.78 -12.14
CA THR A 251 25.76 60.76 -12.24
C THR A 251 25.31 61.29 -10.87
N THR A 252 25.50 60.51 -9.81
CA THR A 252 25.06 60.85 -8.45
C THR A 252 26.08 61.69 -7.69
N TYR A 253 27.38 61.49 -7.91
CA TYR A 253 28.45 62.14 -7.15
C TYR A 253 29.40 62.91 -8.06
N SER A 254 29.92 64.05 -7.60
CA SER A 254 31.03 64.70 -8.32
C SER A 254 32.32 63.87 -8.19
N PRO A 255 33.26 63.98 -9.16
CA PRO A 255 34.53 63.23 -9.11
C PRO A 255 35.33 63.46 -7.82
N GLU A 256 35.28 64.67 -7.26
CA GLU A 256 36.00 65.03 -6.03
C GLU A 256 35.39 64.39 -4.78
N GLU A 257 34.05 64.35 -4.71
CA GLU A 257 33.32 63.69 -3.61
C GLU A 257 33.51 62.18 -3.64
N LEU A 258 33.43 61.57 -4.83
CA LEU A 258 33.63 60.13 -4.99
C LEU A 258 35.05 59.72 -4.55
N LYS A 259 36.07 60.48 -4.96
CA LYS A 259 37.46 60.27 -4.52
C LYS A 259 37.63 60.42 -3.02
N LYS A 260 36.94 61.39 -2.40
CA LYS A 260 36.95 61.56 -0.94
C LYS A 260 36.36 60.34 -0.22
N ILE A 261 35.23 59.82 -0.70
CA ILE A 261 34.55 58.65 -0.13
C ILE A 261 35.37 57.37 -0.33
N GLN A 262 35.98 57.20 -1.51
CA GLN A 262 36.92 56.11 -1.80
C GLN A 262 38.08 56.13 -0.80
N LYS A 263 38.75 57.28 -0.66
CA LYS A 263 39.91 57.44 0.22
C LYS A 263 39.54 57.17 1.68
N GLN A 264 38.42 57.70 2.17
CA GLN A 264 37.97 57.44 3.54
C GLN A 264 37.68 55.96 3.82
N PHE A 265 37.17 55.22 2.84
CA PHE A 265 36.94 53.79 2.97
C PHE A 265 38.26 53.01 2.98
N ILE A 266 39.16 53.31 2.04
CA ILE A 266 40.47 52.67 1.94
C ILE A 266 41.30 52.95 3.21
N ASP A 267 41.35 54.20 3.67
CA ASP A 267 42.08 54.59 4.87
C ASP A 267 41.54 53.87 6.11
N ARG A 268 40.22 53.66 6.20
CA ARG A 268 39.59 52.91 7.30
C ARG A 268 39.95 51.42 7.28
N VAL A 269 40.01 50.82 6.09
CA VAL A 269 40.42 49.42 5.94
C VAL A 269 41.92 49.25 6.21
N LYS A 270 42.74 50.23 5.82
CA LYS A 270 44.20 50.22 6.03
C LYS A 270 44.62 50.64 7.46
N SER A 271 43.82 51.42 8.18
CA SER A 271 44.14 51.88 9.56
C SER A 271 44.02 50.79 10.62
N VAL A 272 43.32 49.70 10.30
CA VAL A 272 43.21 48.49 11.12
C VAL A 272 44.19 47.48 10.53
N GLU A 273 45.49 47.62 10.79
CA GLU A 273 46.54 46.75 10.23
C GLU A 273 46.13 45.27 10.32
N GLN A 274 46.05 44.58 9.17
CA GLN A 274 46.02 43.11 8.84
C GLN A 274 45.48 42.06 9.85
N GLN A 275 44.93 42.45 11.01
CA GLN A 275 44.64 41.57 12.13
C GLN A 275 43.17 41.14 12.14
N TYR A 276 42.31 41.84 11.39
CA TYR A 276 40.87 41.57 11.34
C TYR A 276 40.32 41.57 9.91
N PRO A 277 39.36 40.67 9.58
CA PRO A 277 38.72 40.59 8.27
C PRO A 277 37.85 41.83 7.95
N LEU A 278 37.58 42.12 6.66
CA LEU A 278 36.73 43.25 6.23
C LEU A 278 35.32 43.18 6.85
N SER A 279 34.81 41.97 7.10
CA SER A 279 33.55 41.74 7.83
C SER A 279 33.50 42.41 9.21
N TYR A 280 34.64 42.68 9.83
CA TYR A 280 34.74 43.35 11.12
C TYR A 280 34.79 44.89 11.00
N ILE A 281 35.19 45.42 9.84
CA ILE A 281 35.50 46.86 9.64
C ILE A 281 34.31 47.65 9.07
N VAL A 282 33.44 47.01 8.29
CA VAL A 282 32.31 47.68 7.61
C VAL A 282 31.10 47.78 8.55
N SER A 283 31.11 48.76 9.47
CA SER A 283 30.04 49.00 10.47
C SER A 283 28.79 49.74 9.96
N ASN A 284 27.63 49.37 10.51
CA ASN A 284 26.25 49.95 10.57
C ASN A 284 25.70 51.04 9.64
N ASP A 285 26.45 52.00 9.09
CA ASP A 285 25.85 53.09 8.26
C ASP A 285 25.43 52.62 6.86
N GLU A 286 26.04 51.56 6.33
CA GLU A 286 25.65 50.99 5.04
C GLU A 286 24.35 50.17 5.10
N LYS A 287 23.82 49.90 6.30
CA LYS A 287 22.45 49.38 6.48
C LYS A 287 21.41 50.39 5.99
N GLN A 288 21.70 51.69 5.93
CA GLN A 288 20.74 52.71 5.51
C GLN A 288 20.51 52.76 3.99
N THR A 289 21.51 52.38 3.18
CA THR A 289 21.34 52.29 1.70
C THR A 289 20.49 51.08 1.29
N SER A 290 20.29 50.11 2.19
CA SER A 290 19.27 49.05 2.12
C SER A 290 17.85 49.61 1.93
N MET A 291 17.59 50.86 2.33
CA MET A 291 16.28 51.52 2.22
C MET A 291 15.98 51.97 0.77
N LYS A 292 17.01 52.16 -0.08
CA LYS A 292 16.84 52.27 -1.54
C LYS A 292 16.70 50.90 -2.20
N TYR A 293 17.33 49.88 -1.61
CA TYR A 293 17.26 48.49 -2.06
C TYR A 293 15.85 47.91 -1.91
N GLU A 294 15.10 48.25 -0.84
CA GLU A 294 13.68 47.92 -0.63
C GLU A 294 12.79 48.17 -1.87
N LYS A 295 12.94 49.33 -2.52
CA LYS A 295 12.14 49.72 -3.71
C LYS A 295 12.54 49.00 -5.01
N TRP A 296 13.73 48.44 -5.07
CA TRP A 296 14.20 47.56 -6.16
C TRP A 296 13.89 46.09 -5.84
N TYR A 297 13.95 45.70 -4.56
CA TYR A 297 13.66 44.38 -4.00
C TYR A 297 12.19 44.00 -4.18
N ASP A 298 11.26 44.93 -3.94
CA ASP A 298 9.83 44.72 -4.20
C ASP A 298 9.53 44.44 -5.69
N ARG A 299 10.33 44.99 -6.61
CA ARG A 299 10.23 44.75 -8.06
C ARG A 299 10.85 43.41 -8.51
N ASN A 300 11.67 42.76 -7.68
CA ASN A 300 12.43 41.54 -8.03
C ASN A 300 12.21 40.39 -7.02
N ARG A 301 11.10 40.44 -6.28
CA ARG A 301 10.68 39.60 -5.14
C ARG A 301 10.75 38.08 -5.34
N GLU A 302 10.81 37.59 -6.57
CA GLU A 302 10.76 36.15 -6.89
C GLU A 302 12.13 35.44 -6.74
N TYR A 303 13.23 36.17 -6.52
CA TYR A 303 14.59 35.64 -6.63
C TYR A 303 15.44 35.56 -5.34
N LEU A 304 14.91 35.92 -4.16
CA LEU A 304 15.72 36.22 -2.95
C LEU A 304 15.27 35.48 -1.66
N ILE A 305 15.24 34.15 -1.67
CA ILE A 305 14.65 33.34 -0.59
C ILE A 305 15.60 33.01 0.60
N ASP A 306 16.88 33.40 0.60
CA ASP A 306 17.85 33.03 1.67
C ASP A 306 18.55 34.27 2.32
N ASP A 307 17.89 34.99 3.24
CA ASP A 307 18.47 36.08 4.06
C ASP A 307 18.05 35.93 5.54
N ASP A 308 19.00 35.77 6.48
CA ASP A 308 18.74 35.55 7.93
C ASP A 308 17.97 36.73 8.55
N LYS A 309 18.21 37.95 8.06
CA LYS A 309 17.50 39.13 8.55
C LYS A 309 16.02 39.11 8.15
N TYR A 310 15.67 38.51 7.02
CA TYR A 310 14.28 38.27 6.63
C TYR A 310 13.61 37.28 7.58
N ASP A 311 14.30 36.20 7.97
CA ASP A 311 13.77 35.21 8.91
C ASP A 311 13.57 35.82 10.31
N VAL A 312 14.47 36.72 10.74
CA VAL A 312 14.31 37.54 11.96
C VAL A 312 13.08 38.42 11.89
N TYR A 313 12.93 39.26 10.84
CA TYR A 313 11.77 40.15 10.70
C TYR A 313 10.45 39.40 10.52
N LYS A 314 10.46 38.28 9.80
CA LYS A 314 9.31 37.41 9.60
C LYS A 314 8.89 36.76 10.92
N SER A 315 9.85 36.28 11.70
CA SER A 315 9.59 35.66 13.01
C SER A 315 9.10 36.68 14.03
N LEU A 316 9.64 37.90 14.03
CA LEU A 316 9.15 39.01 14.86
C LEU A 316 7.77 39.49 14.43
N GLY A 317 7.54 39.67 13.13
CA GLY A 317 6.22 40.01 12.60
C GLY A 317 5.18 38.94 12.91
N TYR A 318 5.56 37.66 12.84
CA TYR A 318 4.72 36.55 13.27
C TYR A 318 4.44 36.57 14.77
N ALA A 319 5.48 36.70 15.61
CA ALA A 319 5.33 36.75 17.06
C ALA A 319 4.49 37.95 17.49
N LEU A 320 4.73 39.14 16.93
CA LEU A 320 3.96 40.36 17.20
C LEU A 320 2.48 40.21 16.81
N LYS A 321 2.21 39.58 15.66
CA LYS A 321 0.85 39.47 15.14
C LYS A 321 -0.02 38.47 15.90
N TYR A 322 0.60 37.45 16.51
CA TYR A 322 -0.14 36.32 17.06
C TYR A 322 0.02 36.13 18.56
N SER A 323 0.74 37.02 19.24
CA SER A 323 0.95 36.92 20.69
C SER A 323 -0.02 37.82 21.45
N THR A 324 -0.56 37.26 22.52
CA THR A 324 -1.50 37.93 23.41
C THR A 324 -0.92 38.29 24.77
N SER A 325 0.32 37.89 25.02
CA SER A 325 1.12 38.26 26.18
C SER A 325 2.61 38.21 25.82
N ARG A 326 3.43 38.79 26.70
CA ARG A 326 4.89 38.76 26.58
C ARG A 326 5.46 37.33 26.59
N ASP A 327 5.00 36.49 27.49
CA ASP A 327 5.46 35.08 27.56
C ASP A 327 5.12 34.32 26.28
N GLU A 328 3.95 34.60 25.69
CA GLU A 328 3.55 33.99 24.43
C GLU A 328 4.41 34.51 23.26
N PHE A 329 4.76 35.80 23.28
CA PHE A 329 5.66 36.41 22.31
C PHE A 329 7.05 35.76 22.34
N VAL A 330 7.66 35.64 23.53
CA VAL A 330 8.96 34.98 23.71
C VAL A 330 8.87 33.49 23.35
N SER A 331 7.82 32.79 23.79
CA SER A 331 7.62 31.38 23.45
C SER A 331 7.52 31.15 21.93
N LYS A 332 6.88 32.06 21.18
CA LYS A 332 6.79 31.96 19.72
C LYS A 332 8.11 32.27 19.01
N LEU A 333 8.92 33.19 19.54
CA LEU A 333 10.27 33.43 19.05
C LEU A 333 11.17 32.20 19.28
N ASN A 334 11.16 31.66 20.50
CA ASN A 334 11.93 30.46 20.86
C ASN A 334 11.53 29.25 20.00
N LYS A 335 10.24 29.10 19.68
CA LYS A 335 9.75 28.04 18.77
C LYS A 335 10.26 28.20 17.33
N ASN A 336 10.55 29.42 16.89
CA ASN A 336 11.17 29.68 15.59
C ASN A 336 12.71 29.57 15.64
N GLY A 337 13.26 29.12 16.76
CA GLY A 337 14.70 28.96 16.99
C GLY A 337 15.41 30.27 17.29
N MET A 338 14.69 31.30 17.72
CA MET A 338 15.26 32.62 18.05
C MET A 338 15.18 32.87 19.55
N ASN A 339 16.20 33.47 20.15
CA ASN A 339 16.15 33.91 21.54
C ASN A 339 16.06 35.43 21.61
N ALA A 340 15.52 35.96 22.70
CA ALA A 340 15.49 37.38 22.98
C ALA A 340 15.93 37.62 24.43
N GLU A 341 16.95 38.45 24.60
CA GLU A 341 17.39 38.93 25.90
C GLU A 341 16.68 40.23 26.26
N PHE A 342 16.42 40.42 27.55
CA PHE A 342 15.72 41.59 28.06
C PHE A 342 16.56 42.26 29.15
N ASP A 343 16.53 43.59 29.21
CA ASP A 343 17.08 44.35 30.33
C ASP A 343 16.14 44.35 31.55
N ASP A 344 16.64 44.89 32.67
CA ASP A 344 15.93 45.05 33.93
C ASP A 344 14.69 45.97 33.81
N GLU A 345 14.62 46.79 32.77
CA GLU A 345 13.48 47.65 32.41
C GLU A 345 12.55 47.00 31.37
N THR A 346 12.77 45.71 31.09
CA THR A 346 11.98 44.84 30.22
C THR A 346 12.05 45.13 28.72
N ASN A 347 12.97 45.97 28.24
CA ASN A 347 13.23 46.18 26.81
C ASN A 347 13.96 44.97 26.22
N ILE A 348 13.65 44.62 24.97
CA ILE A 348 14.48 43.66 24.25
C ILE A 348 15.81 44.33 23.95
N THR A 349 16.91 43.74 24.39
CA THR A 349 18.26 44.27 24.22
C THR A 349 18.94 43.64 23.01
N VAL A 350 18.83 42.31 22.91
CA VAL A 350 19.48 41.49 21.88
C VAL A 350 18.52 40.38 21.42
N PHE A 351 18.48 40.14 20.11
CA PHE A 351 17.84 38.98 19.49
C PHE A 351 18.90 38.04 18.96
N GLU A 352 18.88 36.78 19.35
CA GLU A 352 19.69 35.74 18.73
C GLU A 352 18.86 35.05 17.64
N SER A 353 19.33 35.06 16.39
CA SER A 353 18.65 34.32 15.32
C SER A 353 18.88 32.81 15.45
N LYS A 354 18.12 32.05 14.66
CA LYS A 354 18.31 30.60 14.53
C LYS A 354 19.72 30.19 14.09
N GLN A 355 20.47 31.12 13.52
CA GLN A 355 21.85 30.93 13.08
C GLN A 355 22.87 31.31 14.16
N GLY A 356 22.43 31.66 15.37
CA GLY A 356 23.29 32.09 16.48
C GLY A 356 23.84 33.51 16.32
N ILE A 357 23.20 34.33 15.48
CA ILE A 357 23.63 35.71 15.22
C ILE A 357 22.86 36.64 16.14
N GLU A 358 23.58 37.40 16.95
CA GLU A 358 23.02 38.42 17.83
C GLU A 358 22.75 39.72 17.07
N TYR A 359 21.54 40.24 17.22
CA TYR A 359 21.08 41.51 16.67
C TYR A 359 20.66 42.42 17.81
N GLY A 360 21.31 43.57 17.95
CA GLY A 360 20.88 44.59 18.92
C GLY A 360 19.54 45.20 18.54
N ASN A 361 18.71 45.60 19.51
CA ASN A 361 17.42 46.25 19.23
C ASN A 361 17.56 47.54 18.38
N TYR A 362 18.68 48.25 18.50
CA TYR A 362 19.02 49.42 17.66
C TYR A 362 19.30 49.07 16.18
N GLU A 363 19.55 47.81 15.86
CA GLU A 363 19.82 47.31 14.50
C GLU A 363 18.55 46.88 13.75
N MET A 364 17.41 46.94 14.44
CA MET A 364 16.07 46.59 13.98
C MET A 364 15.30 47.84 13.52
N TYR A 365 14.61 47.75 12.39
CA TYR A 365 13.83 48.85 11.82
C TYR A 365 12.69 49.24 12.77
N GLN A 366 12.65 50.50 13.20
CA GLN A 366 11.71 51.03 14.21
C GLN A 366 11.86 50.36 15.60
N GLY A 367 13.06 50.37 16.20
CA GLY A 367 13.32 49.81 17.55
C GLY A 367 12.33 50.24 18.65
N GLU A 368 11.74 51.44 18.53
CA GLU A 368 10.69 51.95 19.44
C GLU A 368 9.40 51.09 19.47
N LYS A 369 9.10 50.34 18.38
CA LYS A 369 7.95 49.41 18.31
C LYS A 369 8.05 48.21 19.24
N TYR A 370 9.26 47.89 19.69
CA TYR A 370 9.52 46.77 20.59
C TYR A 370 9.70 47.24 22.04
N SER A 371 9.36 48.51 22.32
CA SER A 371 9.28 49.01 23.69
C SER A 371 8.13 48.33 24.47
N PRO A 372 8.26 48.18 25.80
CA PRO A 372 7.24 47.56 26.64
C PRO A 372 5.85 48.16 26.46
N SER A 373 5.75 49.48 26.30
CA SER A 373 4.49 50.21 26.13
C SER A 373 3.79 49.96 24.79
N GLU A 374 4.57 49.80 23.70
CA GLU A 374 4.00 49.54 22.36
C GLU A 374 3.64 48.06 22.19
N LEU A 375 4.44 47.16 22.75
CA LEU A 375 4.14 45.73 22.80
C LEU A 375 2.83 45.45 23.54
N GLU A 376 2.59 46.09 24.69
CA GLU A 376 1.36 45.88 25.44
C GLU A 376 0.11 46.37 24.67
N LYS A 377 0.19 47.49 23.94
CA LYS A 377 -0.90 47.95 23.07
C LYS A 377 -1.23 46.93 21.98
N VAL A 378 -0.21 46.32 21.38
CA VAL A 378 -0.37 45.26 20.37
C VAL A 378 -0.97 44.00 20.99
N PHE A 379 -0.54 43.59 22.18
CA PHE A 379 -1.07 42.41 22.87
C PHE A 379 -2.53 42.59 23.29
N VAL A 380 -2.91 43.77 23.80
CA VAL A 380 -4.32 44.11 24.09
C VAL A 380 -5.17 43.96 22.82
N LYS A 381 -4.72 44.53 21.69
CA LYS A 381 -5.43 44.42 20.40
C LYS A 381 -5.52 42.98 19.90
N ASN A 382 -4.46 42.19 20.06
CA ASN A 382 -4.47 40.80 19.63
C ASN A 382 -5.37 39.92 20.53
N ARG A 383 -5.48 40.23 21.83
CA ARG A 383 -6.42 39.57 22.75
C ARG A 383 -7.86 39.77 22.27
N THR A 384 -8.23 41.03 21.99
CA THR A 384 -9.59 41.36 21.53
C THR A 384 -9.90 40.74 20.16
N GLU A 385 -8.95 40.75 19.20
CA GLU A 385 -9.13 40.06 17.92
C GLU A 385 -9.23 38.53 18.08
N LYS A 386 -8.40 37.90 18.92
CA LYS A 386 -8.42 36.45 19.17
C LYS A 386 -9.73 36.00 19.82
N ASP A 387 -10.20 36.73 20.82
CA ASP A 387 -11.46 36.46 21.51
C ASP A 387 -12.66 36.64 20.59
N PHE A 388 -12.61 37.65 19.71
CA PHE A 388 -13.59 37.81 18.63
C PHE A 388 -13.55 36.63 17.67
N TYR A 389 -12.40 36.26 17.08
CA TYR A 389 -12.33 35.17 16.10
C TYR A 389 -12.73 33.82 16.70
N SER A 390 -12.38 33.56 17.96
CA SER A 390 -12.83 32.37 18.70
C SER A 390 -14.36 32.35 18.83
N SER A 391 -14.93 33.46 19.28
CA SER A 391 -16.38 33.65 19.41
C SER A 391 -17.09 33.52 18.07
N TYR A 392 -16.54 34.14 17.04
CA TYR A 392 -16.97 34.16 15.66
C TYR A 392 -17.05 32.76 15.06
N TRP A 393 -15.95 32.00 15.10
CA TRP A 393 -15.91 30.66 14.55
C TRP A 393 -16.77 29.67 15.34
N ASP A 394 -16.90 29.85 16.65
CA ASP A 394 -17.84 29.07 17.46
C ASP A 394 -19.29 29.33 17.03
N CYS A 395 -19.66 30.60 16.80
CA CYS A 395 -20.97 30.96 16.26
C CYS A 395 -21.17 30.38 14.85
N VAL A 396 -20.22 30.51 13.91
CA VAL A 396 -20.31 29.91 12.55
C VAL A 396 -20.45 28.39 12.58
N LYS A 397 -19.82 27.71 13.55
CA LYS A 397 -19.90 26.25 13.69
C LYS A 397 -21.25 25.80 14.23
N LYS A 398 -21.79 26.50 15.23
CA LYS A 398 -23.03 26.14 15.93
C LYS A 398 -24.29 26.66 15.24
N SER A 399 -24.17 27.76 14.50
CA SER A 399 -25.31 28.39 13.83
C SER A 399 -25.89 27.50 12.74
N LYS A 400 -27.20 27.33 12.75
CA LYS A 400 -27.96 26.59 11.73
C LYS A 400 -28.43 27.48 10.59
N SER A 401 -28.39 28.80 10.78
CA SER A 401 -28.76 29.80 9.78
C SER A 401 -28.00 31.11 10.01
N MET A 402 -28.01 32.02 9.04
CA MET A 402 -27.38 33.34 9.19
C MET A 402 -28.06 34.19 10.29
N LYS A 403 -29.37 34.01 10.52
CA LYS A 403 -30.10 34.71 11.59
C LYS A 403 -29.65 34.24 12.98
N ASP A 404 -29.53 32.92 13.13
CA ASP A 404 -29.03 32.26 14.33
C ASP A 404 -27.58 32.68 14.63
N PHE A 405 -26.74 32.76 13.59
CA PHE A 405 -25.38 33.31 13.68
C PHE A 405 -25.37 34.77 14.21
N GLN A 406 -26.25 35.64 13.68
CA GLN A 406 -26.34 37.05 14.09
C GLN A 406 -26.84 37.24 15.53
N GLU A 407 -27.75 36.40 16.00
CA GLU A 407 -28.24 36.42 17.39
C GLU A 407 -27.13 35.95 18.34
N MET A 408 -26.47 34.84 18.03
CA MET A 408 -25.35 34.32 18.83
C MET A 408 -24.17 35.30 18.92
N MET A 409 -23.87 36.05 17.85
CA MET A 409 -22.82 37.07 17.88
C MET A 409 -23.18 38.27 18.77
N ARG A 410 -24.46 38.66 18.79
CA ARG A 410 -24.97 39.69 19.70
C ARG A 410 -24.91 39.26 21.17
N ASP A 411 -25.29 38.02 21.46
CA ASP A 411 -25.20 37.46 22.82
C ASP A 411 -23.76 37.42 23.35
N LYS A 412 -22.79 37.28 22.46
CA LYS A 412 -21.35 37.35 22.79
C LYS A 412 -20.80 38.77 22.86
N GLY A 413 -21.64 39.80 22.76
CA GLY A 413 -21.23 41.20 22.92
C GLY A 413 -20.63 41.83 21.66
N TYR A 414 -21.00 41.35 20.47
CA TYR A 414 -20.55 41.91 19.19
C TYR A 414 -21.73 42.41 18.36
N GLY A 415 -21.62 43.66 17.90
CA GLY A 415 -22.55 44.26 16.96
C GLY A 415 -22.08 44.08 15.51
N TYR A 416 -23.00 44.29 14.57
CA TYR A 416 -22.69 44.29 13.14
C TYR A 416 -23.49 45.37 12.40
N SER A 417 -22.90 45.91 11.34
CA SER A 417 -23.60 46.69 10.30
C SER A 417 -23.39 46.02 8.93
N TYR A 418 -24.25 46.34 7.97
CA TYR A 418 -24.11 45.86 6.58
C TYR A 418 -24.06 47.08 5.67
N GLU A 419 -22.90 47.32 5.06
CA GLU A 419 -22.63 48.48 4.21
C GLU A 419 -21.79 48.04 3.01
N ASN A 420 -22.16 48.49 1.80
CA ASN A 420 -21.42 48.22 0.55
C ASN A 420 -21.12 46.72 0.31
N ASP A 421 -22.13 45.87 0.48
CA ASP A 421 -22.04 44.41 0.37
C ASP A 421 -21.02 43.74 1.30
N LYS A 422 -20.77 44.37 2.46
CA LYS A 422 -19.88 43.85 3.50
C LYS A 422 -20.53 43.99 4.87
N TYR A 423 -20.43 42.94 5.67
CA TYR A 423 -20.68 43.07 7.10
C TYR A 423 -19.53 43.87 7.71
N ILE A 424 -19.75 44.61 8.78
CA ILE A 424 -18.70 45.23 9.58
C ILE A 424 -19.00 44.87 11.02
N PHE A 425 -18.07 44.21 11.70
CA PHE A 425 -18.25 43.78 13.08
C PHE A 425 -17.56 44.75 14.03
N PHE A 426 -18.22 45.06 15.14
CA PHE A 426 -17.72 45.95 16.17
C PHE A 426 -18.00 45.38 17.57
N SER A 427 -17.14 45.71 18.53
CA SER A 427 -17.41 45.47 19.94
C SER A 427 -18.62 46.29 20.39
N CYS A 428 -19.41 45.80 21.35
CA CYS A 428 -20.62 46.50 21.83
C CYS A 428 -20.40 47.92 22.38
N ASP A 429 -19.15 48.30 22.69
CA ASP A 429 -18.76 49.66 23.10
C ASP A 429 -18.34 50.57 21.92
N ASN A 430 -18.42 50.09 20.68
CA ASN A 430 -17.96 50.76 19.45
C ASN A 430 -16.49 51.20 19.46
N SER A 431 -15.66 50.68 20.36
CA SER A 431 -14.26 51.12 20.50
C SER A 431 -13.33 50.51 19.44
N THR A 432 -13.69 49.36 18.87
CA THR A 432 -12.84 48.61 17.95
C THR A 432 -13.62 48.13 16.72
N VAL A 433 -13.23 48.60 15.53
CA VAL A 433 -13.71 48.07 14.24
C VAL A 433 -12.90 46.83 13.87
N ILE A 434 -13.57 45.71 13.66
CA ILE A 434 -12.94 44.44 13.31
C ILE A 434 -13.09 44.22 11.80
N ASN A 435 -11.97 44.26 11.09
CA ASN A 435 -11.92 44.25 9.62
C ASN A 435 -12.61 43.02 9.00
N SER A 436 -13.59 43.24 8.13
CA SER A 436 -14.59 42.27 7.71
C SER A 436 -14.42 41.67 6.32
N GLN A 437 -13.54 42.23 5.50
CA GLN A 437 -13.53 41.96 4.06
C GLN A 437 -13.11 40.52 3.69
N ARG A 438 -12.42 39.81 4.57
CA ARG A 438 -12.00 38.41 4.35
C ARG A 438 -12.94 37.39 5.00
N ILE A 439 -13.89 37.89 5.77
CA ILE A 439 -14.77 37.11 6.64
C ILE A 439 -16.01 36.71 5.84
N ASP A 440 -16.62 37.65 5.12
CA ASP A 440 -17.89 37.42 4.39
C ASP A 440 -17.80 36.35 3.30
N ASP A 441 -16.82 36.44 2.39
CA ASP A 441 -16.66 35.47 1.30
C ASP A 441 -16.45 34.05 1.83
N LYS A 442 -15.68 33.90 2.91
CA LYS A 442 -15.42 32.60 3.54
C LYS A 442 -16.64 32.04 4.25
N VAL A 443 -17.53 32.89 4.71
CA VAL A 443 -18.72 32.49 5.45
C VAL A 443 -19.80 32.07 4.48
N LEU A 444 -20.06 32.87 3.45
CA LEU A 444 -20.91 32.49 2.32
C LEU A 444 -20.42 31.17 1.71
N GLN A 445 -19.13 31.07 1.39
CA GLN A 445 -18.55 29.85 0.85
C GLN A 445 -18.60 28.67 1.84
N CYS A 446 -18.47 28.89 3.16
CA CYS A 446 -18.59 27.84 4.16
C CYS A 446 -20.04 27.36 4.31
N PHE A 447 -21.02 28.26 4.27
CA PHE A 447 -22.44 27.90 4.27
C PHE A 447 -22.84 27.19 2.97
N GLU A 448 -22.37 27.67 1.82
CA GLU A 448 -22.55 27.00 0.52
C GLU A 448 -21.90 25.62 0.50
N ASN A 449 -20.66 25.48 0.99
CA ASN A 449 -19.97 24.18 1.04
C ASN A 449 -20.62 23.21 2.03
N LYS A 450 -21.01 23.67 3.22
CA LYS A 450 -21.79 22.86 4.17
C LYS A 450 -23.10 22.40 3.54
N MET A 451 -23.75 23.27 2.79
CA MET A 451 -24.98 22.96 2.07
C MET A 451 -24.74 21.99 0.91
N ASN A 452 -23.69 22.16 0.12
CA ASN A 452 -23.32 21.23 -0.95
C ASN A 452 -23.03 19.83 -0.42
N ILE A 453 -22.29 19.72 0.68
CA ILE A 453 -22.02 18.46 1.37
C ILE A 453 -23.34 17.87 1.90
N TYR A 454 -24.20 18.70 2.46
CA TYR A 454 -25.50 18.30 2.98
C TYR A 454 -26.43 17.76 1.89
N LEU A 455 -26.63 18.52 0.81
CA LEU A 455 -27.40 18.13 -0.36
C LEU A 455 -26.83 16.88 -1.03
N SER A 456 -25.50 16.76 -1.12
CA SER A 456 -24.82 15.55 -1.62
C SER A 456 -25.13 14.33 -0.77
N ARG A 457 -25.12 14.47 0.57
CA ARG A 457 -25.43 13.38 1.50
C ARG A 457 -26.88 12.93 1.38
N ILE A 458 -27.83 13.88 1.34
CA ILE A 458 -29.24 13.53 1.14
C ILE A 458 -29.40 12.85 -0.23
N LYS A 459 -28.84 13.41 -1.29
CA LYS A 459 -28.87 12.81 -2.64
C LYS A 459 -28.32 11.39 -2.65
N TRP A 460 -27.27 11.09 -1.88
CA TRP A 460 -26.70 9.75 -1.80
C TRP A 460 -27.58 8.77 -1.00
N GLN A 461 -28.29 9.26 0.02
CA GLN A 461 -29.22 8.48 0.83
C GLN A 461 -30.58 8.27 0.16
N SER A 462 -30.86 8.98 -0.93
CA SER A 462 -32.16 8.95 -1.59
C SER A 462 -32.23 7.93 -2.73
N GLN A 463 -33.37 7.25 -2.84
CA GLN A 463 -33.63 6.29 -3.92
C GLN A 463 -34.38 6.94 -5.09
N THR A 464 -35.33 7.82 -4.81
CA THR A 464 -36.11 8.56 -5.80
C THR A 464 -35.99 10.06 -5.58
N ILE A 465 -36.43 10.85 -6.56
CA ILE A 465 -36.52 12.30 -6.39
C ILE A 465 -37.51 12.68 -5.28
N ASP A 466 -38.59 11.92 -5.11
CA ASP A 466 -39.58 12.17 -4.07
C ASP A 466 -39.02 11.86 -2.68
N ASP A 467 -38.25 10.78 -2.53
CA ASP A 467 -37.53 10.44 -1.30
C ASP A 467 -36.44 11.48 -0.98
N PHE A 468 -35.78 12.05 -2.00
CA PHE A 468 -34.89 13.19 -1.84
C PHE A 468 -35.62 14.43 -1.32
N ILE A 469 -36.75 14.79 -1.91
CA ILE A 469 -37.57 15.93 -1.50
C ILE A 469 -38.13 15.73 -0.09
N GLU A 470 -38.60 14.53 0.24
CA GLU A 470 -39.15 14.20 1.56
C GLU A 470 -38.08 14.31 2.65
N LYS A 471 -36.88 13.76 2.43
CA LYS A 471 -35.75 13.87 3.35
C LYS A 471 -35.29 15.32 3.51
N LEU A 472 -35.31 16.10 2.43
CA LEU A 472 -35.04 17.54 2.49
C LEU A 472 -36.07 18.26 3.37
N ASN A 473 -37.37 18.02 3.10
CA ASN A 473 -38.47 18.65 3.82
C ASN A 473 -38.45 18.31 5.31
N LYS A 474 -38.18 17.05 5.67
CA LYS A 474 -37.99 16.60 7.07
C LYS A 474 -36.89 17.35 7.80
N SER A 475 -35.93 17.89 7.06
CA SER A 475 -34.83 18.69 7.63
C SER A 475 -35.08 20.19 7.69
N GLY A 476 -36.29 20.65 7.34
CA GLY A 476 -36.65 22.06 7.34
C GLY A 476 -36.13 22.85 6.13
N CYS A 477 -35.63 22.15 5.11
CA CYS A 477 -35.27 22.73 3.82
C CYS A 477 -36.30 22.32 2.77
N SER A 478 -36.98 23.29 2.16
CA SER A 478 -37.85 23.03 1.02
C SER A 478 -37.15 23.38 -0.29
N ILE A 479 -37.60 22.77 -1.38
CA ILE A 479 -37.05 22.94 -2.71
C ILE A 479 -38.16 23.38 -3.67
N SER A 480 -37.88 24.38 -4.49
CA SER A 480 -38.79 24.87 -5.52
C SER A 480 -38.03 25.18 -6.81
N THR A 481 -38.75 25.29 -7.91
CA THR A 481 -38.17 25.77 -9.18
C THR A 481 -38.73 27.15 -9.47
N ILE A 482 -37.86 28.14 -9.60
CA ILE A 482 -38.23 29.52 -9.94
C ILE A 482 -37.43 29.91 -11.18
N ALA A 483 -38.11 30.33 -12.25
CA ALA A 483 -37.51 30.71 -13.52
C ALA A 483 -36.50 29.68 -14.10
N GLY A 484 -36.78 28.38 -13.93
CA GLY A 484 -35.93 27.29 -14.42
C GLY A 484 -34.70 26.98 -13.55
N LYS A 485 -34.49 27.72 -12.45
CA LYS A 485 -33.45 27.44 -11.47
C LYS A 485 -34.02 26.75 -10.23
N THR A 486 -33.28 25.78 -9.71
CA THR A 486 -33.61 25.13 -8.44
C THR A 486 -33.25 26.05 -7.27
N VAL A 487 -34.27 26.40 -6.48
CA VAL A 487 -34.17 27.26 -5.31
C VAL A 487 -34.41 26.43 -4.06
N PHE A 488 -33.51 26.55 -3.11
CA PHE A 488 -33.61 25.92 -1.81
C PHE A 488 -34.00 26.98 -0.78
N LYS A 489 -34.99 26.66 0.04
CA LYS A 489 -35.47 27.53 1.12
C LYS A 489 -35.26 26.84 2.46
N MET A 490 -34.53 27.49 3.35
CA MET A 490 -34.32 27.01 4.72
C MET A 490 -34.63 28.15 5.69
N GLY A 491 -35.75 28.03 6.41
CA GLY A 491 -36.30 29.13 7.21
C GLY A 491 -36.70 30.34 6.33
N GLY A 492 -36.10 31.51 6.59
CA GLY A 492 -36.31 32.75 5.82
C GLY A 492 -35.30 33.00 4.70
N TYR A 493 -34.33 32.10 4.49
CA TYR A 493 -33.27 32.25 3.50
C TYR A 493 -33.56 31.46 2.23
N PHE A 494 -33.22 32.06 1.09
CA PHE A 494 -33.30 31.44 -0.24
C PHE A 494 -31.90 31.38 -0.83
N PHE A 495 -31.52 30.25 -1.41
CA PHE A 495 -30.28 30.14 -2.16
C PHE A 495 -30.49 29.33 -3.43
N VAL A 496 -29.73 29.68 -4.46
CA VAL A 496 -29.74 29.03 -5.77
C VAL A 496 -28.45 28.26 -5.89
N ASN A 497 -28.54 27.01 -6.31
CA ASN A 497 -27.37 26.16 -6.48
C ASN A 497 -27.37 25.58 -7.88
N ASP A 498 -26.43 26.04 -8.70
CA ASP A 498 -26.36 25.63 -10.09
C ASP A 498 -25.94 24.15 -10.24
N ASP A 499 -25.20 23.59 -9.26
CA ASP A 499 -24.76 22.18 -9.26
C ASP A 499 -25.88 21.19 -8.87
N PHE A 500 -26.94 21.66 -8.23
CA PHE A 500 -28.04 20.83 -7.72
C PHE A 500 -29.38 21.15 -8.40
N GLN A 501 -29.45 20.97 -9.72
CA GLN A 501 -30.70 21.07 -10.45
C GLN A 501 -31.60 19.83 -10.27
N ILE A 502 -32.90 20.02 -9.99
CA ILE A 502 -33.89 18.93 -9.82
C ILE A 502 -33.83 17.92 -10.97
N ASN A 503 -33.77 18.40 -12.22
CA ASN A 503 -33.72 17.53 -13.41
C ASN A 503 -32.43 16.71 -13.48
N SER A 504 -31.29 17.29 -13.05
CA SER A 504 -30.01 16.60 -12.98
C SER A 504 -30.02 15.51 -11.89
N ILE A 505 -30.55 15.84 -10.71
CA ILE A 505 -30.70 14.90 -9.59
C ILE A 505 -31.62 13.74 -9.98
N LYS A 506 -32.74 14.02 -10.63
CA LYS A 506 -33.68 13.00 -11.12
C LYS A 506 -33.02 12.06 -12.13
N LYS A 507 -32.22 12.59 -13.06
CA LYS A 507 -31.47 11.79 -14.05
C LYS A 507 -30.44 10.87 -13.37
N ASP A 508 -29.70 11.40 -12.41
CA ASP A 508 -28.66 10.65 -11.67
C ASP A 508 -29.25 9.53 -10.81
N LEU A 509 -30.33 9.80 -10.08
CA LEU A 509 -31.00 8.79 -9.23
C LEU A 509 -31.60 7.66 -10.09
N ASN A 510 -32.25 8.01 -11.20
CA ASN A 510 -32.80 7.02 -12.13
C ASN A 510 -31.70 6.12 -12.74
N ARG A 511 -30.58 6.70 -13.17
CA ARG A 511 -29.43 5.93 -13.70
C ARG A 511 -28.86 4.97 -12.65
N ARG A 512 -28.77 5.37 -11.37
CA ARG A 512 -28.26 4.51 -10.29
C ARG A 512 -29.18 3.32 -10.01
N SER A 513 -30.50 3.52 -10.04
CA SER A 513 -31.47 2.44 -9.86
C SER A 513 -31.36 1.41 -10.98
N ASP A 514 -31.35 1.88 -12.23
CA ASP A 514 -31.20 1.03 -13.42
C ASP A 514 -29.91 0.18 -13.34
N ILE A 515 -28.78 0.79 -12.99
CA ILE A 515 -27.48 0.09 -12.88
C ILE A 515 -27.50 -0.95 -11.75
N LYS A 516 -28.15 -0.67 -10.61
CA LYS A 516 -28.20 -1.60 -9.48
C LYS A 516 -29.02 -2.85 -9.80
N GLU A 517 -30.13 -2.70 -10.54
CA GLU A 517 -30.92 -3.83 -11.01
C GLU A 517 -30.15 -4.64 -12.04
N LEU A 518 -29.51 -3.96 -13.00
CA LEU A 518 -28.66 -4.60 -14.00
C LEU A 518 -27.50 -5.39 -13.37
N MET A 519 -26.84 -4.84 -12.34
CA MET A 519 -25.77 -5.54 -11.61
C MET A 519 -26.26 -6.84 -10.98
N LYS A 520 -27.47 -6.86 -10.43
CA LYS A 520 -28.05 -8.09 -9.83
C LYS A 520 -28.33 -9.14 -10.90
N ALA A 521 -28.96 -8.73 -12.00
CA ALA A 521 -29.30 -9.62 -13.11
C ALA A 521 -28.04 -10.22 -13.74
N VAL A 522 -27.06 -9.37 -14.08
CA VAL A 522 -25.75 -9.79 -14.64
C VAL A 522 -24.99 -10.67 -13.65
N GLY A 523 -25.00 -10.31 -12.37
CA GLY A 523 -24.37 -11.10 -11.32
C GLY A 523 -24.94 -12.51 -11.21
N HIS A 524 -26.28 -12.63 -11.23
CA HIS A 524 -26.97 -13.90 -11.22
C HIS A 524 -26.62 -14.72 -12.46
N SER A 525 -26.80 -14.17 -13.67
CA SER A 525 -26.51 -14.90 -14.91
C SER A 525 -25.05 -15.32 -15.03
N LYS A 526 -24.12 -14.46 -14.59
CA LYS A 526 -22.68 -14.77 -14.56
C LYS A 526 -22.33 -15.97 -13.66
N MET A 527 -23.08 -16.19 -12.58
CA MET A 527 -22.82 -17.31 -11.66
C MET A 527 -23.27 -18.68 -12.20
N TYR A 528 -24.26 -18.71 -13.09
CA TYR A 528 -24.91 -19.95 -13.52
C TYR A 528 -24.77 -20.25 -15.01
N ALA A 529 -24.41 -19.27 -15.84
CA ALA A 529 -24.24 -19.49 -17.27
C ALA A 529 -23.09 -20.46 -17.56
N LEU A 530 -23.37 -21.40 -18.48
CA LEU A 530 -22.42 -22.41 -18.98
C LEU A 530 -21.87 -22.06 -20.37
N SER A 531 -22.47 -21.08 -21.06
CA SER A 531 -22.01 -20.56 -22.36
C SER A 531 -22.41 -19.10 -22.52
N LYS A 532 -21.85 -18.42 -23.54
CA LYS A 532 -22.28 -17.06 -23.92
C LYS A 532 -23.77 -17.01 -24.26
N ALA A 533 -24.27 -18.01 -24.99
CA ALA A 533 -25.68 -18.12 -25.36
C ALA A 533 -26.57 -18.30 -24.13
N SER A 534 -26.18 -19.18 -23.19
CA SER A 534 -26.90 -19.37 -21.92
C SER A 534 -26.91 -18.09 -21.06
N PHE A 535 -25.81 -17.34 -21.02
CA PHE A 535 -25.75 -16.05 -20.33
C PHE A 535 -26.75 -15.03 -20.90
N ILE A 536 -26.79 -14.91 -22.23
CA ILE A 536 -27.71 -14.01 -22.93
C ILE A 536 -29.16 -14.45 -22.66
N HIS A 537 -29.46 -15.73 -22.85
CA HIS A 537 -30.80 -16.28 -22.63
C HIS A 537 -31.31 -16.02 -21.21
N GLN A 538 -30.47 -16.25 -20.18
CA GLN A 538 -30.86 -15.99 -18.78
C GLN A 538 -31.17 -14.50 -18.50
N LEU A 539 -30.54 -13.57 -19.23
CA LEU A 539 -30.87 -12.14 -19.13
C LEU A 539 -32.14 -11.80 -19.91
N GLU A 540 -32.36 -12.45 -21.05
CA GLU A 540 -33.59 -12.32 -21.85
C GLU A 540 -34.82 -12.83 -21.11
N GLU A 541 -34.72 -13.93 -20.36
CA GLU A 541 -35.79 -14.41 -19.46
C GLU A 541 -36.13 -13.40 -18.36
N GLN A 542 -35.16 -12.58 -17.95
CA GLN A 542 -35.35 -11.48 -17.00
C GLN A 542 -35.85 -10.18 -17.67
N GLY A 543 -36.11 -10.20 -18.98
CA GLY A 543 -36.64 -9.08 -19.76
C GLY A 543 -35.59 -8.11 -20.32
N TYR A 544 -34.29 -8.43 -20.21
CA TYR A 544 -33.20 -7.63 -20.78
C TYR A 544 -32.87 -8.11 -22.20
N LYS A 545 -32.57 -7.22 -23.13
CA LYS A 545 -31.94 -7.64 -24.40
C LYS A 545 -30.46 -7.37 -24.34
N VAL A 546 -29.65 -8.31 -24.83
CA VAL A 546 -28.20 -8.25 -24.75
C VAL A 546 -27.60 -8.40 -26.14
N GLU A 547 -26.84 -7.40 -26.58
CA GLU A 547 -26.03 -7.51 -27.79
C GLU A 547 -24.56 -7.66 -27.37
N TRP A 548 -23.99 -8.83 -27.64
CA TRP A 548 -22.61 -9.15 -27.27
C TRP A 548 -21.72 -9.20 -28.52
N ASN A 549 -20.70 -8.35 -28.57
CA ASN A 549 -19.59 -8.43 -29.52
C ASN A 549 -18.25 -8.60 -28.80
N ASN A 550 -17.14 -8.80 -29.53
CA ASN A 550 -15.84 -9.20 -28.99
C ASN A 550 -15.46 -8.50 -27.66
N ASP A 551 -15.52 -7.16 -27.61
CA ASP A 551 -15.09 -6.39 -26.43
C ASP A 551 -16.23 -5.62 -25.75
N ASN A 552 -17.43 -5.60 -26.34
CA ASN A 552 -18.53 -4.79 -25.84
C ASN A 552 -19.82 -5.60 -25.65
N ILE A 553 -20.51 -5.27 -24.56
CA ILE A 553 -21.83 -5.80 -24.26
C ILE A 553 -22.77 -4.61 -24.11
N LEU A 554 -23.80 -4.56 -24.94
CA LEU A 554 -24.89 -3.61 -24.84
C LEU A 554 -26.05 -4.25 -24.07
N PHE A 555 -26.39 -3.67 -22.93
CA PHE A 555 -27.53 -4.09 -22.12
C PHE A 555 -28.71 -3.17 -22.38
N ILE A 556 -29.82 -3.71 -22.88
CA ILE A 556 -31.08 -3.00 -23.07
C ILE A 556 -32.05 -3.46 -21.99
N LEU A 557 -32.45 -2.54 -21.12
CA LEU A 557 -33.36 -2.80 -20.01
C LEU A 557 -34.80 -2.96 -20.51
N PRO A 558 -35.69 -3.58 -19.70
CA PRO A 558 -37.13 -3.68 -20.01
C PRO A 558 -37.81 -2.33 -20.29
N ASN A 559 -37.27 -1.24 -19.71
CA ASN A 559 -37.77 0.12 -19.91
C ASN A 559 -37.26 0.80 -21.19
N GLY A 560 -36.52 0.08 -22.05
CA GLY A 560 -36.01 0.55 -23.34
C GLY A 560 -34.71 1.35 -23.27
N LYS A 561 -34.16 1.59 -22.08
CA LYS A 561 -32.84 2.25 -21.94
C LYS A 561 -31.73 1.26 -22.25
N SER A 562 -30.69 1.74 -22.93
CA SER A 562 -29.50 0.96 -23.24
C SER A 562 -28.27 1.48 -22.47
N TYR A 563 -27.40 0.55 -22.08
CA TYR A 563 -26.13 0.84 -21.42
C TYR A 563 -25.03 -0.02 -22.02
N LEU A 564 -23.97 0.62 -22.51
CA LEU A 564 -22.78 -0.08 -22.94
C LEU A 564 -21.91 -0.43 -21.73
N ASN A 565 -21.31 -1.62 -21.70
CA ASN A 565 -20.42 -2.04 -20.62
C ASN A 565 -19.29 -1.04 -20.30
N THR A 566 -18.77 -0.31 -21.30
CA THR A 566 -17.73 0.73 -21.12
C THR A 566 -18.26 2.03 -20.48
N GLU A 567 -19.56 2.28 -20.59
CA GLU A 567 -20.25 3.43 -19.96
C GLU A 567 -20.73 3.13 -18.54
N LEU A 568 -20.75 1.84 -18.19
CA LEU A 568 -20.99 1.34 -16.84
C LEU A 568 -19.64 1.34 -16.10
N ASN A 569 -19.67 1.72 -14.82
CA ASN A 569 -18.48 2.02 -13.99
C ASN A 569 -17.23 1.15 -14.34
N PRO A 570 -16.20 1.72 -14.99
CA PRO A 570 -15.07 0.96 -15.53
C PRO A 570 -14.16 0.34 -14.47
N LYS A 571 -14.37 0.68 -13.19
CA LYS A 571 -13.63 0.11 -12.05
C LYS A 571 -14.28 -1.14 -11.44
N ALA A 572 -15.40 -1.59 -11.98
CA ALA A 572 -16.17 -2.70 -11.44
C ALA A 572 -16.14 -3.90 -12.40
N ASP A 573 -15.52 -5.00 -11.97
CA ASP A 573 -15.35 -6.26 -12.75
C ASP A 573 -16.67 -6.99 -13.11
N TRP A 574 -17.82 -6.40 -12.76
CA TRP A 574 -19.15 -6.96 -12.98
C TRP A 574 -19.55 -6.98 -14.45
N PHE A 575 -19.14 -5.95 -15.23
CA PHE A 575 -19.52 -5.78 -16.63
C PHE A 575 -18.35 -5.99 -17.62
N ASN A 576 -17.18 -6.38 -17.11
CA ASN A 576 -16.00 -6.66 -17.93
C ASN A 576 -16.19 -7.98 -18.69
N VAL A 577 -16.01 -7.95 -20.02
CA VAL A 577 -16.20 -9.10 -20.91
C VAL A 577 -15.31 -10.27 -20.52
N GLN A 578 -14.00 -10.04 -20.38
CA GLN A 578 -13.02 -11.08 -20.02
C GLN A 578 -13.35 -11.73 -18.68
N THR A 579 -13.80 -10.95 -17.70
CA THR A 579 -14.20 -11.48 -16.39
C THR A 579 -15.48 -12.31 -16.48
N ILE A 580 -16.43 -11.95 -17.34
CA ILE A 580 -17.65 -12.75 -17.56
C ILE A 580 -17.29 -14.04 -18.29
N GLU A 581 -16.52 -13.98 -19.37
CA GLU A 581 -16.08 -15.16 -20.13
C GLU A 581 -15.30 -16.16 -19.26
N LYS A 582 -14.36 -15.65 -18.46
CA LYS A 582 -13.59 -16.49 -17.51
C LYS A 582 -14.50 -17.20 -16.52
N GLN A 583 -15.54 -16.52 -16.01
CA GLN A 583 -16.46 -17.14 -15.06
C GLN A 583 -17.34 -18.20 -15.75
N ILE A 584 -17.80 -17.96 -16.97
CA ILE A 584 -18.55 -18.93 -17.78
C ILE A 584 -17.71 -20.19 -18.00
N HIS A 585 -16.45 -20.03 -18.39
CA HIS A 585 -15.52 -21.16 -18.59
C HIS A 585 -15.33 -21.98 -17.29
N ILE A 586 -15.14 -21.32 -16.14
CA ILE A 586 -15.06 -22.01 -14.83
C ILE A 586 -16.35 -22.78 -14.51
N ASN A 587 -17.51 -22.21 -14.81
CA ASN A 587 -18.79 -22.87 -14.56
C ASN A 587 -18.95 -24.10 -15.47
N LEU A 588 -18.61 -23.97 -16.75
CA LEU A 588 -18.67 -25.06 -17.73
C LEU A 588 -17.74 -26.21 -17.34
N ASP A 589 -16.47 -25.93 -17.01
CA ASP A 589 -15.51 -26.94 -16.56
C ASP A 589 -16.04 -27.74 -15.36
N ARG A 590 -16.58 -27.04 -14.36
CA ARG A 590 -17.16 -27.68 -13.18
C ARG A 590 -18.37 -28.54 -13.54
N TYR A 591 -19.21 -28.07 -14.45
CA TYR A 591 -20.39 -28.79 -14.91
C TYR A 591 -20.00 -30.09 -15.62
N ILE A 592 -19.10 -30.00 -16.60
CA ILE A 592 -18.60 -31.14 -17.37
C ILE A 592 -17.95 -32.19 -16.46
N LYS A 593 -17.08 -31.78 -15.54
CA LYS A 593 -16.46 -32.69 -14.56
C LYS A 593 -17.48 -33.39 -13.66
N ASN A 594 -18.60 -32.74 -13.35
CA ASN A 594 -19.69 -33.38 -12.59
C ASN A 594 -20.48 -34.39 -13.42
N LEU A 595 -20.74 -34.12 -14.70
CA LEU A 595 -21.35 -35.10 -15.60
C LEU A 595 -20.46 -36.33 -15.79
N MET A 596 -19.15 -36.14 -15.99
CA MET A 596 -18.18 -37.25 -16.12
C MET A 596 -18.16 -38.20 -14.91
N ARG A 597 -18.51 -37.71 -13.72
CA ARG A 597 -18.57 -38.55 -12.51
C ARG A 597 -19.78 -39.47 -12.47
N GLN A 598 -20.85 -39.15 -13.19
CA GLN A 598 -22.13 -39.87 -13.16
C GLN A 598 -22.15 -41.13 -14.03
N VAL A 599 -21.19 -41.26 -14.95
CA VAL A 599 -21.18 -42.30 -15.99
C VAL A 599 -19.91 -43.15 -15.93
N HIS A 600 -19.90 -44.27 -16.66
CA HIS A 600 -18.83 -45.28 -16.62
C HIS A 600 -18.08 -45.46 -17.95
N SER A 601 -18.54 -44.83 -19.03
CA SER A 601 -17.88 -44.88 -20.33
C SER A 601 -17.94 -43.53 -21.05
N THR A 602 -17.07 -43.36 -22.04
CA THR A 602 -17.09 -42.19 -22.94
C THR A 602 -18.41 -42.11 -23.72
N MET A 603 -18.99 -43.24 -24.09
CA MET A 603 -20.25 -43.27 -24.85
C MET A 603 -21.43 -42.78 -23.99
N ASP A 604 -21.54 -43.29 -22.75
CA ASP A 604 -22.58 -42.84 -21.80
C ASP A 604 -22.43 -41.35 -21.48
N PHE A 605 -21.18 -40.86 -21.38
CA PHE A 605 -20.90 -39.44 -21.19
C PHE A 605 -21.40 -38.60 -22.36
N VAL A 606 -21.15 -39.03 -23.59
CA VAL A 606 -21.63 -38.35 -24.80
C VAL A 606 -23.17 -38.33 -24.84
N GLU A 607 -23.83 -39.42 -24.48
CA GLU A 607 -25.30 -39.46 -24.41
C GLU A 607 -25.86 -38.54 -23.33
N LEU A 608 -25.24 -38.52 -22.14
CA LEU A 608 -25.60 -37.60 -21.07
C LEU A 608 -25.40 -36.14 -21.51
N LEU A 609 -24.27 -35.81 -22.14
CA LEU A 609 -24.00 -34.46 -22.63
C LEU A 609 -25.05 -33.99 -23.65
N LYS A 610 -25.50 -34.88 -24.54
CA LYS A 610 -26.59 -34.59 -25.49
C LYS A 610 -27.91 -34.31 -24.78
N SER A 611 -28.22 -35.03 -23.70
CA SER A 611 -29.44 -34.76 -22.90
C SER A 611 -29.37 -33.42 -22.14
N GLU A 612 -28.17 -32.93 -21.87
CA GLU A 612 -27.90 -31.68 -21.15
C GLU A 612 -27.72 -30.45 -22.07
N GLN A 613 -27.97 -30.61 -23.37
CA GLN A 613 -27.79 -29.59 -24.40
C GLN A 613 -28.50 -28.27 -24.08
N SER A 614 -29.73 -28.32 -23.58
CA SER A 614 -30.52 -27.13 -23.23
C SER A 614 -29.88 -26.36 -22.08
N ASN A 615 -29.32 -27.05 -21.09
CA ASN A 615 -28.66 -26.44 -19.94
C ASN A 615 -27.35 -25.75 -20.35
N ILE A 616 -26.59 -26.38 -21.26
CA ILE A 616 -25.29 -25.87 -21.72
C ILE A 616 -25.47 -24.69 -22.68
N THR A 617 -26.32 -24.83 -23.69
CA THR A 617 -26.48 -23.83 -24.75
C THR A 617 -27.48 -22.74 -24.40
N GLY A 618 -28.40 -23.00 -23.47
CA GLY A 618 -29.53 -22.12 -23.17
C GLY A 618 -30.59 -22.06 -24.28
N VAL A 619 -30.45 -22.86 -25.35
CA VAL A 619 -31.39 -22.87 -26.48
C VAL A 619 -32.10 -24.21 -26.52
N THR A 620 -33.43 -24.19 -26.57
CA THR A 620 -34.25 -25.38 -26.80
C THR A 620 -34.32 -25.68 -28.30
N SER A 621 -33.25 -26.19 -28.89
CA SER A 621 -33.25 -26.67 -30.28
C SER A 621 -33.79 -28.10 -30.36
N SER A 622 -34.52 -28.41 -31.44
CA SER A 622 -34.91 -29.80 -31.76
C SER A 622 -33.78 -30.64 -32.35
N GLU A 623 -32.68 -30.01 -32.76
CA GLU A 623 -31.50 -30.66 -33.31
C GLU A 623 -30.56 -31.10 -32.19
N THR A 624 -30.22 -32.40 -32.16
CA THR A 624 -29.27 -32.99 -31.21
C THR A 624 -27.84 -32.57 -31.54
N MET A 625 -27.04 -32.30 -30.50
CA MET A 625 -25.61 -32.00 -30.66
C MET A 625 -24.89 -33.00 -31.58
N THR A 626 -24.18 -32.44 -32.56
CA THR A 626 -23.30 -33.18 -33.46
C THR A 626 -21.99 -33.56 -32.76
N LYS A 627 -21.20 -34.44 -33.39
CA LYS A 627 -19.86 -34.77 -32.89
C LYS A 627 -18.96 -33.53 -32.80
N HIS A 628 -19.08 -32.61 -33.76
CA HIS A 628 -18.28 -31.39 -33.79
C HIS A 628 -18.60 -30.47 -32.60
N ASP A 629 -19.89 -30.30 -32.28
CA ASP A 629 -20.33 -29.47 -31.15
C ASP A 629 -19.81 -30.01 -29.82
N ILE A 630 -19.76 -31.35 -29.68
CA ILE A 630 -19.20 -32.02 -28.51
C ILE A 630 -17.69 -31.77 -28.41
N GLU A 631 -16.96 -31.89 -29.52
CA GLU A 631 -15.52 -31.62 -29.56
C GLU A 631 -15.20 -30.18 -29.21
N GLU A 632 -16.01 -29.22 -29.64
CA GLU A 632 -15.83 -27.81 -29.32
C GLU A 632 -16.03 -27.54 -27.82
N ILE A 633 -17.09 -28.10 -27.21
CA ILE A 633 -17.35 -27.98 -25.76
C ILE A 633 -16.23 -28.62 -24.94
N LEU A 634 -15.73 -29.79 -25.36
CA LEU A 634 -14.62 -30.45 -24.68
C LEU A 634 -13.33 -29.65 -24.79
N LYS A 635 -13.06 -29.08 -25.97
CA LYS A 635 -11.91 -28.21 -26.18
C LYS A 635 -11.97 -26.97 -25.29
N ASP A 636 -13.15 -26.40 -25.10
CA ASP A 636 -13.39 -25.27 -24.20
C ASP A 636 -13.09 -25.59 -22.73
N VAL A 637 -12.94 -26.86 -22.34
CA VAL A 637 -12.53 -27.28 -20.98
C VAL A 637 -11.21 -28.07 -20.99
N GLU A 638 -10.41 -27.91 -22.05
CA GLU A 638 -9.11 -28.58 -22.22
C GLU A 638 -9.19 -30.12 -22.18
N LEU A 639 -10.30 -30.69 -22.66
CA LEU A 639 -10.50 -32.14 -22.80
C LEU A 639 -10.58 -32.57 -24.27
N ASP A 640 -10.25 -33.82 -24.53
CA ASP A 640 -10.49 -34.50 -25.80
C ASP A 640 -10.99 -35.94 -25.58
N PHE A 641 -11.43 -36.60 -26.66
CA PHE A 641 -11.92 -37.97 -26.59
C PHE A 641 -10.87 -38.98 -26.11
N ARG A 642 -9.58 -38.71 -26.36
CA ARG A 642 -8.50 -39.58 -25.91
C ARG A 642 -8.35 -39.52 -24.40
N SER A 643 -8.30 -38.32 -23.85
CA SER A 643 -8.24 -38.05 -22.41
C SER A 643 -9.46 -38.61 -21.68
N LEU A 644 -10.64 -38.54 -22.31
CA LEU A 644 -11.86 -39.16 -21.77
C LEU A 644 -11.76 -40.69 -21.73
N ASN A 645 -11.31 -41.33 -22.81
CA ASN A 645 -11.11 -42.78 -22.83
C ASN A 645 -10.09 -43.22 -21.77
N GLU A 646 -8.93 -42.56 -21.70
CA GLU A 646 -7.91 -42.82 -20.68
C GLU A 646 -8.46 -42.65 -19.26
N TYR A 647 -9.30 -41.63 -19.01
CA TYR A 647 -9.97 -41.44 -17.72
C TYR A 647 -10.91 -42.59 -17.35
N TYR A 648 -11.78 -43.04 -18.26
CA TYR A 648 -12.72 -44.13 -17.97
C TYR A 648 -12.02 -45.48 -17.87
N ASP A 649 -11.00 -45.74 -18.68
CA ASP A 649 -10.17 -46.95 -18.61
C ASP A 649 -9.48 -47.05 -17.24
N LEU A 650 -8.83 -45.98 -16.79
CA LEU A 650 -8.22 -45.92 -15.44
C LEU A 650 -9.24 -46.07 -14.31
N LYS A 651 -10.46 -45.51 -14.48
CA LYS A 651 -11.56 -45.65 -13.51
C LYS A 651 -12.04 -47.09 -13.42
N ASN A 652 -12.11 -47.81 -14.53
CA ASN A 652 -12.50 -49.22 -14.58
C ASN A 652 -11.43 -50.12 -13.95
N ASP A 653 -10.16 -49.96 -14.35
CA ASP A 653 -9.00 -50.67 -13.76
C ASP A 653 -8.98 -50.55 -12.23
N LYS A 654 -9.21 -49.34 -11.73
CA LYS A 654 -9.26 -49.05 -10.29
C LYS A 654 -10.44 -49.67 -9.57
N THR A 655 -11.57 -49.86 -10.26
CA THR A 655 -12.77 -50.51 -9.71
C THR A 655 -12.59 -52.01 -9.65
N GLU A 656 -12.05 -52.62 -10.71
CA GLU A 656 -11.70 -54.04 -10.75
C GLU A 656 -10.65 -54.38 -9.68
N LEU A 657 -9.61 -53.53 -9.56
CA LEU A 657 -8.60 -53.66 -8.51
C LEU A 657 -9.20 -53.59 -7.10
N GLN A 658 -10.13 -52.67 -6.83
CA GLN A 658 -10.81 -52.60 -5.52
C GLN A 658 -11.58 -53.90 -5.22
N ASN A 659 -12.30 -54.44 -6.21
CA ASN A 659 -13.02 -55.68 -6.06
C ASN A 659 -12.07 -56.86 -5.81
N ALA A 660 -10.96 -56.93 -6.54
CA ALA A 660 -9.92 -57.93 -6.33
C ALA A 660 -9.33 -57.86 -4.91
N ILE A 661 -8.91 -56.66 -4.46
CA ILE A 661 -8.40 -56.44 -3.11
C ILE A 661 -9.46 -56.85 -2.06
N TRP A 662 -10.71 -56.48 -2.26
CA TRP A 662 -11.79 -56.83 -1.33
C TRP A 662 -12.00 -58.34 -1.22
N GLN A 663 -12.06 -59.05 -2.35
CA GLN A 663 -12.22 -60.51 -2.40
C GLN A 663 -11.03 -61.22 -1.76
N CYS A 664 -9.81 -60.92 -2.22
CA CYS A 664 -8.60 -61.56 -1.72
C CYS A 664 -8.40 -61.28 -0.23
N SER A 665 -8.65 -60.04 0.24
CA SER A 665 -8.42 -59.70 1.65
C SER A 665 -9.40 -60.36 2.62
N ARG A 666 -10.60 -60.75 2.14
CA ARG A 666 -11.62 -61.42 2.97
C ARG A 666 -11.26 -62.89 3.23
N CYS A 667 -10.59 -63.56 2.30
CA CYS A 667 -10.25 -64.97 2.41
C CYS A 667 -8.78 -65.21 2.77
N SER A 668 -8.00 -64.15 3.04
CA SER A 668 -6.58 -64.26 3.36
C SER A 668 -6.31 -64.30 4.85
N LEU A 669 -5.39 -65.18 5.24
CA LEU A 669 -5.00 -65.41 6.64
C LEU A 669 -3.65 -64.76 7.00
N SER A 670 -2.88 -64.36 5.99
CA SER A 670 -1.59 -63.67 6.16
C SER A 670 -1.32 -62.72 4.98
N LYS A 671 -0.27 -61.89 5.11
CA LYS A 671 0.24 -61.03 4.04
C LYS A 671 0.60 -61.84 2.79
N ASP A 672 1.36 -62.93 2.95
CA ASP A 672 1.87 -63.72 1.83
C ASP A 672 0.74 -64.46 1.10
N ASP A 673 -0.27 -64.94 1.85
CA ASP A 673 -1.47 -65.57 1.29
C ASP A 673 -2.31 -64.57 0.48
N PHE A 674 -2.40 -63.31 0.94
CA PHE A 674 -3.05 -62.24 0.18
C PHE A 674 -2.30 -61.89 -1.10
N ILE A 675 -0.98 -61.72 -1.04
CA ILE A 675 -0.15 -61.41 -2.22
C ILE A 675 -0.30 -62.52 -3.26
N LEU A 676 -0.19 -63.78 -2.84
CA LEU A 676 -0.32 -64.93 -3.73
C LEU A 676 -1.69 -64.99 -4.43
N LYS A 677 -2.79 -64.71 -3.71
CA LYS A 677 -4.14 -64.65 -4.31
C LYS A 677 -4.31 -63.48 -5.27
N MET A 678 -3.73 -62.32 -4.98
CA MET A 678 -3.74 -61.18 -5.90
C MET A 678 -2.93 -61.49 -7.17
N GLU A 679 -1.77 -62.13 -7.03
CA GLU A 679 -0.93 -62.56 -8.15
C GLU A 679 -1.61 -63.63 -9.02
N GLN A 680 -2.38 -64.55 -8.43
CA GLN A 680 -3.21 -65.51 -9.17
C GLN A 680 -4.29 -64.82 -10.02
N LEU A 681 -4.78 -63.66 -9.59
CA LEU A 681 -5.71 -62.83 -10.36
C LEU A 681 -5.00 -61.92 -11.38
N GLY A 682 -3.67 -62.05 -11.53
CA GLY A 682 -2.86 -61.26 -12.46
C GLY A 682 -2.42 -59.89 -11.94
N TYR A 683 -2.67 -59.57 -10.67
CA TYR A 683 -2.27 -58.31 -10.04
C TYR A 683 -0.93 -58.47 -9.32
N LYS A 684 0.00 -57.54 -9.52
CA LYS A 684 1.25 -57.52 -8.75
C LYS A 684 1.08 -56.66 -7.51
N VAL A 685 1.48 -57.17 -6.34
CA VAL A 685 1.43 -56.43 -5.07
C VAL A 685 2.83 -56.25 -4.52
N GLU A 686 3.29 -55.00 -4.44
CA GLU A 686 4.56 -54.64 -3.83
C GLU A 686 4.31 -54.17 -2.40
N TRP A 687 4.81 -54.90 -1.41
CA TRP A 687 4.51 -54.70 0.02
C TRP A 687 5.79 -54.55 0.84
N GLU A 688 6.19 -53.29 1.04
CA GLU A 688 7.46 -52.75 1.58
C GLU A 688 8.76 -53.15 0.85
N LYS A 689 9.58 -52.13 0.53
CA LYS A 689 11.04 -52.19 0.68
C LYS A 689 11.42 -51.22 1.79
N THR A 690 12.05 -51.72 2.85
CA THR A 690 13.04 -50.95 3.61
C THR A 690 14.07 -50.48 2.57
N VAL A 691 14.37 -49.19 2.52
CA VAL A 691 15.49 -48.71 1.72
C VAL A 691 16.74 -49.27 2.39
N GLU A 692 17.28 -50.37 1.85
CA GLU A 692 18.68 -50.72 2.08
C GLU A 692 19.48 -49.53 1.55
N TYR A 693 20.13 -48.80 2.45
CA TYR A 693 21.28 -48.01 2.06
C TYR A 693 22.30 -49.01 1.52
N ASP A 694 22.58 -48.94 0.22
CA ASP A 694 23.80 -49.51 -0.32
C ASP A 694 24.96 -48.91 0.48
N THR A 695 25.47 -49.69 1.43
CA THR A 695 26.78 -49.45 2.01
C THR A 695 27.80 -49.87 0.96
N VAL A 696 28.03 -48.98 -0.01
CA VAL A 696 29.31 -49.01 -0.72
C VAL A 696 30.28 -48.15 0.09
N GLU A 697 30.79 -48.71 1.19
CA GLU A 697 32.17 -48.42 1.58
C GLU A 697 33.07 -49.33 0.75
N ASN A 698 33.68 -48.71 -0.27
CA ASN A 698 34.97 -49.09 -0.82
C ASN A 698 36.02 -49.08 0.29
N GLU A 699 37.06 -49.91 0.13
CA GLU A 699 38.24 -49.93 1.00
C GLU A 699 38.78 -48.50 1.25
N ASN A 700 38.80 -48.09 2.53
CA ASN A 700 39.44 -46.89 3.09
C ASN A 700 38.93 -45.50 2.62
N THR A 701 37.94 -44.99 3.35
CA THR A 701 37.70 -43.55 3.71
C THR A 701 37.46 -42.49 2.62
N ASN A 702 36.18 -42.10 2.52
CA ASN A 702 35.56 -40.75 2.53
C ASN A 702 35.95 -39.66 1.50
N VAL A 703 35.05 -39.37 0.55
CA VAL A 703 34.10 -38.23 0.51
C VAL A 703 33.55 -38.04 -0.93
N SER A 704 32.22 -38.07 -1.15
CA SER A 704 31.51 -37.05 -1.96
C SER A 704 29.96 -37.07 -1.85
N VAL A 705 29.45 -35.99 -1.28
CA VAL A 705 28.28 -35.14 -1.63
C VAL A 705 26.98 -35.80 -2.13
N GLY A 706 25.96 -35.81 -1.27
CA GLY A 706 24.56 -36.10 -1.60
C GLY A 706 23.73 -34.84 -1.96
N SER A 707 22.67 -35.07 -2.74
CA SER A 707 21.52 -34.17 -2.90
C SER A 707 20.46 -34.57 -1.87
N THR A 708 19.95 -33.61 -1.11
CA THR A 708 18.91 -33.79 -0.07
C THR A 708 17.66 -33.04 -0.50
N THR A 709 16.59 -33.76 -0.83
CA THR A 709 15.23 -33.23 -0.77
C THR A 709 14.63 -33.58 0.58
N PHE A 710 14.39 -32.57 1.41
CA PHE A 710 13.70 -32.70 2.68
C PHE A 710 12.20 -32.95 2.44
N SER A 711 11.69 -34.08 2.92
CA SER A 711 10.25 -34.36 3.01
C SER A 711 9.68 -33.70 4.28
N THR A 712 8.50 -33.10 4.15
CA THR A 712 7.78 -32.40 5.23
C THR A 712 6.93 -33.38 6.05
N ASP A 713 6.75 -33.09 7.34
CA ASP A 713 6.05 -33.94 8.34
C ASP A 713 4.61 -34.41 7.99
N GLU A 714 3.97 -33.93 6.92
CA GLU A 714 2.69 -34.46 6.43
C GLU A 714 2.82 -35.80 5.65
N ASP A 715 4.02 -36.12 5.14
CA ASP A 715 4.27 -37.39 4.43
C ASP A 715 4.31 -38.61 5.36
N LEU A 716 4.33 -38.40 6.69
CA LEU A 716 4.44 -39.44 7.71
C LEU A 716 3.10 -40.00 8.19
N LYS A 717 1.95 -39.57 7.63
CA LYS A 717 0.62 -39.95 8.15
C LYS A 717 -0.18 -40.91 7.28
N TYR A 718 0.27 -41.21 6.06
CA TYR A 718 -0.42 -42.13 5.15
C TYR A 718 0.58 -43.08 4.52
N ASP A 719 0.40 -44.34 4.87
CA ASP A 719 1.27 -45.46 4.57
C ASP A 719 1.54 -45.66 3.06
N SER A 720 2.69 -45.19 2.58
CA SER A 720 3.18 -45.36 1.19
C SER A 720 3.70 -46.77 0.88
N LYS A 721 3.41 -47.78 1.73
CA LYS A 721 4.12 -49.07 1.73
C LYS A 721 3.50 -50.19 0.88
N ILE A 722 2.37 -49.93 0.21
CA ILE A 722 1.70 -50.91 -0.66
C ILE A 722 1.36 -50.32 -2.03
N VAL A 723 1.82 -50.98 -3.09
CA VAL A 723 1.54 -50.62 -4.48
C VAL A 723 0.94 -51.81 -5.20
N PHE A 724 -0.20 -51.60 -5.84
CA PHE A 724 -0.90 -52.56 -6.68
C PHE A 724 -0.65 -52.23 -8.14
N THR A 725 -0.23 -53.22 -8.93
CA THR A 725 -0.12 -53.08 -10.38
C THR A 725 -1.19 -53.95 -11.03
N THR A 726 -2.03 -53.36 -11.89
CA THR A 726 -3.04 -54.11 -12.67
C THR A 726 -2.38 -54.99 -13.73
N PRO A 727 -3.08 -55.99 -14.29
CA PRO A 727 -2.56 -56.82 -15.39
C PRO A 727 -2.10 -56.00 -16.61
N PHE A 728 -2.64 -54.79 -16.78
CA PHE A 728 -2.30 -53.86 -17.86
C PHE A 728 -1.11 -52.92 -17.53
N GLY A 729 -0.52 -53.05 -16.34
CA GLY A 729 0.66 -52.29 -15.91
C GLY A 729 0.38 -50.97 -15.19
N ASN A 730 -0.89 -50.62 -14.96
CA ASN A 730 -1.26 -49.40 -14.23
C ASN A 730 -0.98 -49.58 -12.73
N LYS A 731 -0.32 -48.60 -12.12
CA LYS A 731 0.07 -48.63 -10.70
C LYS A 731 -0.86 -47.77 -9.86
N PHE A 732 -1.32 -48.33 -8.75
CA PHE A 732 -2.17 -47.68 -7.76
C PHE A 732 -1.63 -47.89 -6.35
N ASN A 733 -1.73 -46.89 -5.49
CA ASN A 733 -1.46 -46.98 -4.07
C ASN A 733 -2.75 -46.76 -3.26
N ASN A 734 -2.65 -46.82 -1.93
CA ASN A 734 -3.79 -46.59 -1.04
C ASN A 734 -4.44 -45.21 -1.19
N LYS A 735 -3.67 -44.14 -1.43
CA LYS A 735 -4.17 -42.75 -1.60
C LYS A 735 -5.05 -42.59 -2.83
N ASP A 736 -4.90 -43.48 -3.81
CA ASP A 736 -5.75 -43.45 -4.99
C ASP A 736 -7.20 -43.80 -4.63
N PHE A 737 -7.48 -44.57 -3.58
CA PHE A 737 -8.85 -44.99 -3.26
C PHE A 737 -9.63 -43.98 -2.41
N LYS A 738 -10.98 -43.94 -2.54
CA LYS A 738 -11.86 -43.06 -1.74
C LYS A 738 -11.78 -43.27 -0.21
N ARG A 739 -11.29 -44.43 0.24
CA ARG A 739 -11.05 -44.76 1.66
C ARG A 739 -9.65 -45.34 1.83
N PRO A 740 -8.60 -44.49 1.76
CA PRO A 740 -7.20 -44.95 1.78
C PRO A 740 -6.87 -45.77 3.03
N ASP A 741 -7.54 -45.48 4.14
CA ASP A 741 -7.43 -46.18 5.41
C ASP A 741 -7.73 -47.68 5.29
N LEU A 742 -8.74 -48.07 4.51
CA LEU A 742 -9.13 -49.47 4.33
C LEU A 742 -8.14 -50.29 3.49
N TYR A 743 -7.34 -49.62 2.66
CA TYR A 743 -6.38 -50.23 1.74
C TYR A 743 -4.93 -50.02 2.20
N SER A 744 -4.72 -49.49 3.40
CA SER A 744 -3.40 -49.37 4.04
C SER A 744 -2.86 -50.75 4.43
N SER A 745 -1.54 -50.87 4.55
CA SER A 745 -0.93 -52.15 4.93
C SER A 745 -1.38 -52.59 6.33
N ASP A 746 -1.47 -51.65 7.27
CA ASP A 746 -1.95 -51.90 8.64
C ASP A 746 -3.39 -52.39 8.70
N ALA A 747 -4.29 -51.79 7.91
CA ALA A 747 -5.71 -52.19 7.89
C ALA A 747 -5.89 -53.60 7.31
N LEU A 748 -5.12 -53.93 6.26
CA LEU A 748 -5.14 -55.26 5.67
C LEU A 748 -4.53 -56.30 6.64
N LEU A 749 -3.41 -56.00 7.31
CA LEU A 749 -2.84 -56.88 8.34
C LEU A 749 -3.84 -57.17 9.48
N LYS A 750 -4.51 -56.13 9.99
CA LYS A 750 -5.53 -56.27 11.03
C LYS A 750 -6.71 -57.10 10.56
N LYS A 751 -7.09 -57.00 9.29
CA LYS A 751 -8.15 -57.80 8.69
C LYS A 751 -7.77 -59.28 8.62
N PHE A 752 -6.53 -59.60 8.24
CA PHE A 752 -6.02 -60.98 8.22
C PHE A 752 -6.00 -61.60 9.61
N GLN A 753 -5.59 -60.84 10.63
CA GLN A 753 -5.62 -61.29 12.03
C GLN A 753 -7.04 -61.64 12.50
N ASN A 754 -8.05 -60.83 12.15
CA ASN A 754 -9.44 -61.10 12.51
C ASN A 754 -10.01 -62.34 11.79
N ASN A 755 -9.57 -62.62 10.56
CA ASN A 755 -9.98 -63.83 9.83
C ASN A 755 -9.48 -65.11 10.54
N ASN A 756 -8.28 -65.09 11.14
CA ASN A 756 -7.79 -66.22 11.96
C ASN A 756 -8.68 -66.48 13.17
N VAL A 757 -9.10 -65.44 13.89
CA VAL A 757 -9.96 -65.57 15.08
C VAL A 757 -11.32 -66.20 14.77
N MET A 758 -11.90 -65.90 13.60
CA MET A 758 -13.18 -66.49 13.19
C MET A 758 -13.06 -67.98 12.82
N ASN A 759 -11.95 -68.38 12.18
CA ASN A 759 -11.67 -69.80 11.92
C ASN A 759 -11.48 -70.59 13.23
N ASP A 760 -10.82 -70.01 14.22
CA ASP A 760 -10.66 -70.62 15.55
C ASP A 760 -12.01 -70.83 16.26
N PHE A 761 -12.95 -69.90 16.10
CA PHE A 761 -14.32 -70.02 16.60
C PHE A 761 -15.15 -71.10 15.88
N ASP A 762 -14.99 -71.26 14.56
CA ASP A 762 -15.66 -72.31 13.78
C ASP A 762 -15.15 -73.73 14.13
N ILE A 763 -13.85 -73.85 14.45
CA ILE A 763 -13.27 -75.07 15.01
C ILE A 763 -13.89 -75.37 16.38
N LEU A 764 -14.05 -74.35 17.23
CA LEU A 764 -14.68 -74.46 18.56
C LEU A 764 -16.17 -74.83 18.49
N ILE A 765 -16.93 -74.26 17.55
CA ILE A 765 -18.34 -74.59 17.31
C ILE A 765 -18.49 -76.02 16.75
N SER A 766 -17.57 -76.47 15.90
CA SER A 766 -17.57 -77.85 15.40
C SER A 766 -17.30 -78.86 16.52
N PHE A 767 -16.45 -78.51 17.48
CA PHE A 767 -16.20 -79.29 18.71
C PHE A 767 -17.41 -79.31 19.65
N LEU A 768 -18.11 -78.17 19.82
CA LEU A 768 -19.33 -78.06 20.65
C LEU A 768 -20.52 -78.85 20.07
N ARG A 769 -20.61 -79.01 18.75
CA ARG A 769 -21.66 -79.83 18.10
C ARG A 769 -21.48 -81.33 18.33
N LEU A 770 -20.23 -81.80 18.44
CA LEU A 770 -19.91 -83.18 18.84
C LEU A 770 -20.31 -83.48 20.29
N PHE A 771 -20.37 -82.46 21.16
CA PHE A 771 -20.67 -82.58 22.58
C PHE A 771 -22.17 -82.68 22.93
N ASN A 772 -23.08 -82.44 21.97
CA ASN A 772 -24.53 -82.40 22.22
C ASN A 772 -25.22 -83.79 22.20
N SER A 773 -24.44 -84.88 22.30
CA SER A 773 -24.96 -86.24 22.54
C SER A 773 -24.92 -86.54 24.04
N ASN A 774 -26.10 -86.47 24.68
CA ASN A 774 -26.35 -86.65 26.11
C ASN A 774 -25.61 -87.82 26.79
N ASP A 775 -24.80 -87.54 27.81
CA ASP A 775 -24.73 -88.38 29.02
C ASP A 775 -24.20 -87.60 30.25
N ARG A 776 -24.70 -87.91 31.46
CA ARG A 776 -24.60 -87.10 32.70
C ARG A 776 -23.88 -87.82 33.85
N THR A 777 -23.08 -87.12 34.70
CA THR A 777 -23.08 -87.06 36.21
C THR A 777 -21.72 -86.60 36.84
N PRO A 778 -21.65 -86.11 38.13
CA PRO A 778 -20.78 -84.96 38.50
C PRO A 778 -19.79 -85.11 39.72
N VAL A 779 -18.87 -84.12 39.84
CA VAL A 779 -18.22 -83.47 41.04
C VAL A 779 -16.75 -83.76 41.50
N SER A 780 -15.99 -82.64 41.54
CA SER A 780 -14.88 -82.12 42.40
C SER A 780 -13.46 -82.70 42.45
N SER A 781 -12.51 -82.03 41.76
CA SER A 781 -11.31 -81.36 42.31
C SER A 781 -10.78 -80.34 41.27
N ALA A 782 -10.08 -79.28 41.67
CA ALA A 782 -9.64 -78.23 40.74
C ALA A 782 -8.16 -78.41 40.34
N MET A 783 -7.88 -78.44 39.04
CA MET A 783 -6.54 -78.42 38.46
C MET A 783 -6.39 -77.12 37.64
N SER A 784 -5.36 -76.30 37.90
CA SER A 784 -5.13 -75.05 37.16
C SER A 784 -3.97 -75.22 36.18
N LEU A 785 -4.26 -75.14 34.88
CA LEU A 785 -3.27 -75.16 33.80
C LEU A 785 -3.36 -73.86 32.98
N VAL A 786 -2.21 -73.20 32.77
CA VAL A 786 -2.06 -72.01 31.93
C VAL A 786 -1.48 -72.44 30.58
N GLY A 787 -2.02 -71.91 29.48
CA GLY A 787 -1.87 -72.45 28.11
C GLY A 787 -0.45 -72.62 27.54
N SER A 788 0.60 -72.15 28.21
CA SER A 788 2.00 -72.39 27.82
C SER A 788 2.54 -73.78 28.21
N ASP A 789 1.84 -74.51 29.10
CA ASP A 789 2.35 -75.75 29.69
C ASP A 789 1.62 -77.03 29.21
N LEU A 790 0.72 -76.91 28.22
CA LEU A 790 -0.07 -78.02 27.69
C LEU A 790 0.78 -78.86 26.72
N ASN A 791 1.56 -79.77 27.28
CA ASN A 791 2.20 -80.84 26.51
C ASN A 791 1.34 -82.11 26.49
N GLY A 792 1.63 -83.03 25.56
CA GLY A 792 0.80 -84.22 25.33
C GLY A 792 0.66 -85.18 26.52
N GLU A 793 1.65 -85.23 27.43
CA GLU A 793 1.55 -86.06 28.65
C GLU A 793 0.67 -85.41 29.71
N LYS A 794 0.81 -84.09 29.92
CA LYS A 794 -0.05 -83.33 30.83
C LYS A 794 -1.50 -83.25 30.33
N LEU A 795 -1.72 -83.27 29.02
CA LEU A 795 -3.06 -83.34 28.43
C LEU A 795 -3.73 -84.69 28.73
N LYS A 796 -2.98 -85.79 28.66
CA LYS A 796 -3.48 -87.13 29.01
C LYS A 796 -3.79 -87.26 30.50
N GLU A 797 -2.93 -86.71 31.36
CA GLU A 797 -3.16 -86.67 32.80
C GLU A 797 -4.38 -85.81 33.15
N PHE A 798 -4.54 -84.65 32.51
CA PHE A 798 -5.72 -83.79 32.63
C PHE A 798 -7.00 -84.49 32.15
N MET A 799 -6.96 -85.19 31.01
CA MET A 799 -8.12 -85.94 30.50
C MET A 799 -8.48 -87.13 31.40
N TYR A 800 -7.50 -87.84 31.98
CA TYR A 800 -7.73 -88.91 32.96
C TYR A 800 -8.44 -88.37 34.21
N HIS A 801 -8.01 -87.21 34.73
CA HIS A 801 -8.65 -86.60 35.89
C HIS A 801 -9.99 -85.92 35.58
N PHE A 802 -10.21 -85.41 34.36
CA PHE A 802 -11.47 -84.83 33.90
C PHE A 802 -12.55 -85.91 33.66
N GLU A 803 -12.19 -87.06 33.08
CA GLU A 803 -13.08 -88.23 32.95
C GLU A 803 -13.52 -88.81 34.30
N GLN A 804 -12.66 -88.75 35.33
CA GLN A 804 -12.99 -89.16 36.69
C GLN A 804 -13.74 -88.07 37.49
N GLY A 805 -14.06 -86.92 36.89
CA GLY A 805 -14.75 -85.80 37.54
C GLY A 805 -13.89 -84.96 38.51
N THR A 806 -12.57 -85.16 38.50
CA THR A 806 -11.60 -84.57 39.43
C THR A 806 -10.81 -83.37 38.87
N ALA A 807 -11.18 -82.83 37.70
CA ALA A 807 -10.58 -81.62 37.11
C ALA A 807 -11.66 -80.72 36.46
N SER A 808 -11.45 -79.40 36.45
CA SER A 808 -12.34 -78.39 35.83
C SER A 808 -11.55 -77.32 35.07
N ILE A 809 -12.19 -76.60 34.15
CA ILE A 809 -11.55 -75.53 33.36
C ILE A 809 -12.05 -74.17 33.85
N TYR A 810 -11.13 -73.33 34.35
CA TYR A 810 -11.44 -71.95 34.73
C TYR A 810 -11.02 -70.96 33.64
N ASN A 811 -11.96 -70.14 33.16
CA ASN A 811 -11.66 -69.08 32.20
C ASN A 811 -11.55 -67.72 32.91
N LYS A 812 -10.31 -67.23 33.04
CA LYS A 812 -9.98 -65.97 33.73
C LYS A 812 -10.55 -64.71 33.07
N ASN A 813 -10.90 -64.74 31.77
CA ASN A 813 -11.45 -63.58 31.04
C ASN A 813 -12.98 -63.48 31.11
N LEU A 814 -13.66 -64.58 31.47
CA LEU A 814 -15.12 -64.61 31.62
C LEU A 814 -15.55 -64.54 33.09
N ASN A 815 -14.61 -64.62 34.03
CA ASN A 815 -14.85 -64.68 35.48
C ASN A 815 -15.85 -65.80 35.88
N ASN A 816 -15.89 -66.89 35.12
CA ASN A 816 -16.76 -68.05 35.36
C ASN A 816 -15.96 -69.36 35.20
N ASP A 817 -16.20 -70.29 36.15
CA ASP A 817 -15.78 -71.68 36.09
C ASP A 817 -16.69 -72.47 35.15
N LEU A 818 -16.11 -73.17 34.17
CA LEU A 818 -16.80 -74.21 33.40
C LEU A 818 -16.43 -75.56 34.02
N SER A 819 -17.32 -76.09 34.86
CA SER A 819 -17.30 -77.47 35.33
C SER A 819 -18.33 -78.29 34.55
N MET A 820 -18.06 -79.59 34.35
CA MET A 820 -19.11 -80.57 34.03
C MET A 820 -20.04 -80.81 35.22
#